data_AF-A0A1H9P0R7-F1
#
_entry.id   AF-A0A1H9P0R7-F1
#
_cell.length_a   1.000
_cell.length_b   1.000
_cell.length_c   1.000
_cell.angle_alpha   90.00
_cell.angle_beta   90.00
_cell.angle_gamma   90.00
#
_symmetry.space_group_name_H-M   'P 1'
#
loop_
_entity.id
_entity.type
_entity.pdbx_description
1 polymer ?
#
loop_
_entity_poly.entity_id
_entity_poly.type
_entity_poly.pdbx_seq_one_letter_code
_entity_poly.pdbx_strand_id
1 'polypeptide(L)'
;MGPMTDVSERADTPAPTPEPGTRGRRRPRAVPWAVLVLWVLALALATPFAARLAEVTRDKPTDYLPAGADSTRVQHLLEDLPGGGTSALLLVHHRDGGLSAADRELARSQLRRIADTYRLVGGADRGLPRTVPAEDGETLLTAFSLTGMGDEDVRDEAVHRIRDRVADVPRGLSVELGGPGAMAADSSEIFESVDGTLMLGTAAVVAVLLVLTYRSPVLWLVPLLVVGAAALVARALVHGLVQAFDLTATTMNTSVMTVLVFGAGTDYALLLVSRYREELRLHERPVDAMAAALRGCGPAVLASSGTVAAGLLCLLAADLNSVRALGPVGAVGVGCALVAMMTLLPALLVLLGRRLFWPLIPAYGSRTPDRRTLFTFMGGSAGRRPVTVLVGGAVLLGALSLGSLAMPGALRQQDTFTEKPESVTAQETVARAFPGSSNRPLTVLARTADAPEAERAVRGTDGIVRVEEQRSGGGWTEFSAFAEDAPESAAETATIRRLRGALDELDTAEALVGGVSAQQLDLRETDAADRRLVIPLVLAAVLLVLVLLLRSLVAPLVLTAAVVASWAAALGLGGLVFEPVLGFAGTDPGIPLMTFVFLVALGVDYGIFLMHRTREEALRGVPVTEASLVALRSTGGVIASAGIVLAATFCVLATLPMVLMAELGVVIAVGVLLDTFLVRTYLVTSAGQLLKRWMWWPGRLSAAEREGSGGA
;
A
#
# COMPACT_ATOMS: atom_id res chain seq x y z
N MET A 1 -60.02 63.05 -23.64
CA MET A 1 -60.11 62.39 -22.33
C MET A 1 -58.69 61.99 -21.94
N GLY A 2 -58.00 62.85 -21.18
CA GLY A 2 -56.71 62.51 -20.58
C GLY A 2 -56.87 61.91 -19.17
N PRO A 3 -55.79 61.70 -18.40
CA PRO A 3 -54.39 61.96 -18.76
C PRO A 3 -53.40 60.83 -18.39
N MET A 4 -52.18 60.96 -18.94
CA MET A 4 -50.93 60.39 -18.43
C MET A 4 -50.66 60.86 -16.99
N THR A 5 -50.15 59.96 -16.16
CA THR A 5 -49.37 60.20 -14.93
C THR A 5 -48.48 58.98 -14.72
N ASP A 6 -47.39 58.99 -13.98
CA ASP A 6 -46.24 59.88 -13.86
C ASP A 6 -45.16 58.97 -13.23
N VAL A 7 -43.90 59.24 -13.53
CA VAL A 7 -42.74 58.55 -12.96
C VAL A 7 -42.44 59.18 -11.61
N SER A 8 -42.21 58.39 -10.54
CA SER A 8 -41.27 58.65 -9.42
C SER A 8 -41.71 57.99 -8.09
N GLU A 9 -40.72 57.70 -7.24
CA GLU A 9 -40.80 57.34 -5.81
C GLU A 9 -41.28 55.93 -5.40
N ARG A 10 -40.35 54.96 -5.48
CA ARG A 10 -40.21 53.99 -4.38
C ARG A 10 -39.03 54.41 -3.53
N ALA A 11 -39.34 54.77 -2.29
CA ALA A 11 -38.43 55.23 -1.27
C ALA A 11 -37.24 54.26 -1.05
N ASP A 12 -36.04 54.81 -1.14
CA ASP A 12 -34.82 54.29 -0.53
C ASP A 12 -35.04 54.22 0.99
N THR A 13 -35.22 53.03 1.54
CA THR A 13 -34.99 52.78 2.95
C THR A 13 -33.48 52.70 3.18
N PRO A 14 -32.89 53.59 4.00
CA PRO A 14 -31.47 53.50 4.30
C PRO A 14 -31.19 52.19 5.05
N ALA A 15 -30.22 51.43 4.54
CA ALA A 15 -29.70 50.24 5.19
C ALA A 15 -29.27 50.58 6.63
N PRO A 16 -29.52 49.70 7.62
CA PRO A 16 -29.12 49.97 9.00
C PRO A 16 -27.60 50.12 9.08
N THR A 17 -27.16 51.29 9.56
CA THR A 17 -25.78 51.57 9.91
C THR A 17 -25.27 50.58 10.95
N PRO A 18 -24.11 49.93 10.75
CA PRO A 18 -23.56 49.02 11.75
C PRO A 18 -23.09 49.83 12.97
N GLU A 19 -23.65 49.53 14.15
CA GLU A 19 -23.19 50.11 15.41
C GLU A 19 -21.72 49.72 15.72
N PRO A 20 -20.88 50.68 16.16
CA PRO A 20 -19.52 50.37 16.53
C PRO A 20 -19.43 49.95 18.01
N GLY A 21 -19.18 48.66 18.23
CA GLY A 21 -18.21 48.22 19.23
C GLY A 21 -18.73 47.46 20.45
N THR A 22 -18.33 46.19 20.54
CA THR A 22 -17.74 45.67 21.78
C THR A 22 -16.31 45.19 21.49
N ARG A 23 -15.34 45.97 21.98
CA ARG A 23 -13.92 45.62 21.98
C ARG A 23 -13.70 44.47 22.98
N GLY A 24 -13.77 43.22 22.49
CA GLY A 24 -13.50 42.01 23.25
C GLY A 24 -12.23 41.27 22.78
N ARG A 25 -11.13 41.45 23.54
CA ARG A 25 -9.88 40.66 23.61
C ARG A 25 -8.97 40.51 22.36
N ARG A 26 -7.80 41.14 22.46
CA ARG A 26 -6.55 40.98 21.68
C ARG A 26 -5.94 39.55 21.68
N ARG A 27 -6.71 38.46 21.63
CA ARG A 27 -6.18 37.07 21.61
C ARG A 27 -6.30 36.25 20.30
N PRO A 28 -6.48 36.80 19.08
CA PRO A 28 -6.66 35.96 17.89
C PRO A 28 -5.35 35.46 17.23
N ARG A 29 -4.17 36.04 17.54
CA ARG A 29 -2.88 35.67 16.91
C ARG A 29 -1.97 34.78 17.76
N ALA A 30 -2.20 34.67 19.06
CA ALA A 30 -1.33 33.87 19.94
C ALA A 30 -1.51 32.35 19.74
N VAL A 31 -2.72 31.90 19.39
CA VAL A 31 -3.04 30.47 19.22
C VAL A 31 -2.26 29.85 18.04
N PRO A 32 -2.24 30.42 16.82
CA PRO A 32 -1.42 29.90 15.73
C PRO A 32 0.08 29.81 16.07
N TRP A 33 0.62 30.81 16.77
CA TRP A 33 2.02 30.79 17.22
C TRP A 33 2.29 29.70 18.26
N ALA A 34 1.38 29.49 19.22
CA ALA A 34 1.51 28.43 20.21
C ALA A 34 1.48 27.03 19.56
N VAL A 35 0.60 26.83 18.57
CA VAL A 35 0.55 25.58 17.78
C VAL A 35 1.85 25.37 16.99
N LEU A 36 2.38 26.42 16.38
CA LEU A 36 3.65 26.34 15.66
C LEU A 36 4.81 25.94 16.59
N VAL A 37 4.92 26.59 17.76
CA VAL A 37 5.95 26.25 18.76
C VAL A 37 5.79 24.81 19.24
N LEU A 38 4.56 24.36 19.51
CA LEU A 38 4.29 22.98 19.91
C LEU A 38 4.77 21.99 18.84
N TRP A 39 4.50 22.25 17.57
CA TRP A 39 4.95 21.39 16.47
C TRP A 39 6.45 21.43 16.26
N VAL A 40 7.11 22.59 16.43
CA VAL A 40 8.58 22.67 16.40
C VAL A 40 9.18 21.82 17.52
N LEU A 41 8.62 21.86 18.73
CA LEU A 41 9.05 21.01 19.84
C LEU A 41 8.77 19.53 19.57
N ALA A 42 7.59 19.19 19.04
CA ALA A 42 7.24 17.82 18.67
C ALA A 42 8.20 17.27 17.60
N LEU A 43 8.55 18.07 16.60
CA LEU A 43 9.53 17.69 15.58
C LEU A 43 10.93 17.52 16.18
N ALA A 44 11.38 18.47 17.00
CA ALA A 44 12.68 18.37 17.66
C ALA A 44 12.80 17.09 18.51
N LEU A 45 11.71 16.67 19.16
CA LEU A 45 11.65 15.41 19.89
C LEU A 45 11.55 14.19 18.97
N ALA A 46 10.77 14.28 17.88
CA ALA A 46 10.52 13.16 16.98
C ALA A 46 11.70 12.81 16.07
N THR A 47 12.47 13.81 15.59
CA THR A 47 13.57 13.61 14.64
C THR A 47 14.57 12.50 15.04
N PRO A 48 15.11 12.43 16.28
CA PRO A 48 16.05 11.36 16.64
C PRO A 48 15.41 9.97 16.59
N PHE A 49 14.14 9.81 16.98
CA PHE A 49 13.45 8.52 16.93
C PHE A 49 13.03 8.15 15.51
N ALA A 50 12.63 9.14 14.71
CA ALA A 50 12.28 8.93 13.30
C ALA A 50 13.47 8.42 12.48
N ALA A 51 14.68 8.94 12.75
CA ALA A 51 15.91 8.48 12.10
C ALA A 51 16.27 7.03 12.46
N ARG A 52 15.95 6.60 13.69
CA ARG A 52 16.20 5.23 14.17
C ARG A 52 15.10 4.23 13.80
N LEU A 53 14.09 4.64 13.04
CA LEU A 53 13.06 3.70 12.59
C LEU A 53 13.67 2.61 11.70
N ALA A 54 14.60 2.99 10.81
CA ALA A 54 15.31 2.05 9.93
C ALA A 54 16.13 1.01 10.72
N GLU A 55 16.62 1.35 11.92
CA GLU A 55 17.38 0.43 12.78
C GLU A 55 16.50 -0.62 13.48
N VAL A 56 15.19 -0.38 13.58
CA VAL A 56 14.24 -1.29 14.26
C VAL A 56 13.30 -2.02 13.30
N THR A 57 13.29 -1.64 12.03
CA THR A 57 12.62 -2.41 10.99
C THR A 57 13.37 -3.71 10.77
N ARG A 58 12.63 -4.79 10.59
CA ARG A 58 13.17 -6.13 10.30
C ARG A 58 12.61 -6.57 8.96
N ASP A 59 13.48 -7.01 8.06
CA ASP A 59 13.10 -7.49 6.73
C ASP A 59 13.51 -8.96 6.55
N LYS A 60 13.43 -9.75 7.64
CA LYS A 60 13.69 -11.17 7.56
C LYS A 60 12.62 -11.85 6.73
N PRO A 61 12.94 -12.93 5.99
CA PRO A 61 11.94 -13.72 5.28
C PRO A 61 10.76 -14.15 6.17
N THR A 62 11.00 -14.46 7.45
CA THR A 62 9.98 -14.83 8.44
C THR A 62 8.98 -13.74 8.77
N ASP A 63 9.38 -12.47 8.67
CA ASP A 63 8.50 -11.33 8.96
C ASP A 63 7.41 -11.14 7.89
N TYR A 64 7.62 -11.74 6.71
CA TYR A 64 6.66 -11.79 5.62
C TYR A 64 5.80 -13.06 5.61
N LEU A 65 6.15 -14.07 6.42
CA LEU A 65 5.44 -15.35 6.48
C LEU A 65 4.31 -15.37 7.53
N PRO A 66 3.37 -16.33 7.43
CA PRO A 66 2.34 -16.51 8.46
C PRO A 66 2.96 -16.89 9.81
N ALA A 67 2.48 -16.29 10.89
CA ALA A 67 3.05 -16.52 12.22
C ALA A 67 2.97 -17.99 12.68
N GLY A 68 1.88 -18.68 12.31
CA GLY A 68 1.61 -20.06 12.71
C GLY A 68 2.10 -21.15 11.74
N ALA A 69 2.70 -20.80 10.60
CA ALA A 69 3.04 -21.77 9.56
C ALA A 69 4.27 -22.63 9.91
N ASP A 70 4.24 -23.90 9.46
CA ASP A 70 5.38 -24.82 9.61
C ASP A 70 6.64 -24.26 8.98
N SER A 71 6.54 -23.63 7.81
CA SER A 71 7.70 -23.05 7.13
C SER A 71 8.34 -21.90 7.90
N THR A 72 7.54 -21.11 8.63
CA THR A 72 8.02 -20.05 9.53
C THR A 72 8.73 -20.65 10.73
N ARG A 73 8.16 -21.69 11.34
CA ARG A 73 8.78 -22.42 12.46
C ARG A 73 10.09 -23.08 12.03
N VAL A 74 10.11 -23.69 10.85
CA VAL A 74 11.33 -24.26 10.26
C VAL A 74 12.39 -23.19 10.12
N GLN A 75 12.05 -22.02 9.59
CA GLN A 75 13.02 -20.95 9.40
C GLN A 75 13.64 -20.47 10.73
N HIS A 76 12.84 -20.29 11.79
CA HIS A 76 13.37 -19.97 13.12
C HIS A 76 14.28 -21.08 13.68
N LEU A 77 13.87 -22.34 13.55
CA LEU A 77 14.68 -23.47 14.02
C LEU A 77 15.99 -23.63 13.22
N LEU A 78 15.99 -23.30 11.93
CA LEU A 78 17.20 -23.27 11.10
C LEU A 78 18.18 -22.20 11.57
N GLU A 79 17.72 -21.06 12.11
CA GLU A 79 18.58 -20.01 12.70
C GLU A 79 19.26 -20.50 13.99
N ASP A 80 18.59 -21.33 14.79
CA ASP A 80 19.10 -21.87 16.06
C ASP A 80 20.04 -23.09 15.87
N LEU A 81 19.97 -23.76 14.72
CA LEU A 81 20.83 -24.90 14.41
C LEU A 81 22.30 -24.49 14.27
N PRO A 82 23.28 -25.39 14.52
CA PRO A 82 24.68 -25.12 14.27
C PRO A 82 24.91 -24.71 12.79
N GLY A 83 25.34 -23.47 12.58
CA GLY A 83 25.44 -22.88 11.24
C GLY A 83 24.20 -22.11 10.78
N GLY A 84 23.23 -21.80 11.64
CA GLY A 84 22.05 -20.99 11.28
C GLY A 84 22.37 -19.56 10.85
N GLY A 85 23.53 -19.03 11.22
CA GLY A 85 24.12 -17.82 10.62
C GLY A 85 24.91 -18.09 9.34
N THR A 86 24.48 -19.05 8.50
CA THR A 86 25.10 -19.27 7.19
C THR A 86 24.25 -18.74 6.05
N SER A 87 24.90 -18.08 5.10
CA SER A 87 24.24 -17.60 3.89
C SER A 87 24.62 -18.49 2.71
N ALA A 88 23.63 -19.16 2.12
CA ALA A 88 23.82 -20.04 0.97
C ALA A 88 23.94 -19.23 -0.32
N LEU A 89 24.98 -19.51 -1.09
CA LEU A 89 25.32 -18.87 -2.35
C LEU A 89 25.58 -19.91 -3.45
N LEU A 90 25.29 -19.52 -4.68
CA LEU A 90 25.54 -20.30 -5.89
C LEU A 90 26.44 -19.48 -6.79
N LEU A 91 27.63 -19.97 -7.10
CA LEU A 91 28.49 -19.36 -8.11
C LEU A 91 28.33 -20.15 -9.42
N VAL A 92 27.87 -19.45 -10.46
CA VAL A 92 27.50 -20.03 -11.74
C VAL A 92 28.44 -19.47 -12.81
N HIS A 93 29.16 -20.36 -13.49
CA HIS A 93 29.96 -20.00 -14.67
C HIS A 93 29.27 -20.54 -15.91
N HIS A 94 29.03 -19.69 -16.90
CA HIS A 94 28.35 -20.08 -18.13
C HIS A 94 29.05 -19.52 -19.38
N ARG A 95 29.15 -20.34 -20.42
CA ARG A 95 29.63 -19.94 -21.75
C ARG A 95 28.89 -20.71 -22.83
N ASP A 96 28.25 -19.97 -23.73
CA ASP A 96 27.65 -20.52 -24.96
C ASP A 96 28.71 -21.26 -25.78
N GLY A 97 28.43 -22.52 -26.15
CA GLY A 97 29.34 -23.37 -26.91
C GLY A 97 30.37 -24.14 -26.07
N GLY A 98 30.27 -24.09 -24.73
CA GLY A 98 31.01 -24.94 -23.82
C GLY A 98 32.15 -24.26 -23.06
N LEU A 99 32.36 -24.71 -21.81
CA LEU A 99 33.47 -24.23 -20.97
C LEU A 99 34.81 -24.82 -21.41
N SER A 100 35.81 -23.95 -21.60
CA SER A 100 37.19 -24.36 -21.90
C SER A 100 37.92 -24.84 -20.64
N ALA A 101 39.08 -25.48 -20.83
CA ALA A 101 39.95 -25.85 -19.71
C ALA A 101 40.43 -24.61 -18.91
N ALA A 102 40.64 -23.48 -19.59
CA ALA A 102 41.03 -22.23 -18.96
C ALA A 102 39.91 -21.65 -18.08
N ASP A 103 38.64 -21.75 -18.52
CA ASP A 103 37.50 -21.26 -17.73
C ASP A 103 37.29 -22.11 -16.48
N ARG A 104 37.45 -23.44 -16.58
CA ARG A 104 37.39 -24.33 -15.42
C ARG A 104 38.51 -24.04 -14.41
N GLU A 105 39.70 -23.66 -14.88
CA GLU A 105 40.79 -23.28 -13.98
C GLU A 105 40.57 -21.90 -13.35
N LEU A 106 40.00 -20.95 -14.11
CA LEU A 106 39.58 -19.66 -13.58
C LEU A 106 38.54 -19.85 -12.46
N ALA A 107 37.52 -20.67 -12.68
CA ALA A 107 36.49 -20.99 -11.69
C ALA A 107 37.09 -21.56 -10.39
N ARG A 108 38.04 -22.50 -10.50
CA ARG A 108 38.77 -23.03 -9.32
C ARG A 108 39.60 -21.96 -8.63
N SER A 109 40.25 -21.08 -9.39
CA SER A 109 41.06 -19.99 -8.83
C SER A 109 40.19 -18.97 -8.07
N GLN A 110 39.02 -18.62 -8.60
CA GLN A 110 38.05 -17.73 -7.97
C GLN A 110 37.54 -18.35 -6.67
N LEU A 111 37.15 -19.64 -6.69
CA LEU A 111 36.68 -20.34 -5.50
C LEU A 111 37.75 -20.40 -4.40
N ARG A 112 39.03 -20.62 -4.75
CA ARG A 112 40.14 -20.57 -3.79
C ARG A 112 40.29 -19.18 -3.16
N ARG A 113 40.24 -18.10 -3.96
CA ARG A 113 40.30 -16.73 -3.44
C ARG A 113 39.16 -16.41 -2.48
N ILE A 114 37.96 -16.93 -2.74
CA ILE A 114 36.81 -16.80 -1.83
C ILE A 114 37.09 -17.57 -0.54
N ALA A 115 37.56 -18.82 -0.64
CA ALA A 115 37.87 -19.68 0.51
C ALA A 115 39.01 -19.14 1.40
N ASP A 116 39.96 -18.40 0.84
CA ASP A 116 41.05 -17.77 1.58
C ASP A 116 40.56 -16.62 2.49
N THR A 117 39.44 -15.99 2.12
CA THR A 117 38.86 -14.86 2.87
C THR A 117 37.72 -15.30 3.78
N TYR A 118 36.87 -16.19 3.29
CA TYR A 118 35.65 -16.60 3.96
C TYR A 118 35.66 -18.09 4.26
N ARG A 119 35.16 -18.44 5.43
CA ARG A 119 34.99 -19.84 5.81
C ARG A 119 33.75 -20.42 5.12
N LEU A 120 34.02 -21.20 4.08
CA LEU A 120 33.02 -21.90 3.26
C LEU A 120 32.59 -23.22 3.92
N VAL A 121 31.31 -23.54 3.81
CA VAL A 121 30.68 -24.83 4.19
C VAL A 121 29.96 -25.39 2.95
N GLY A 122 30.05 -26.69 2.70
CA GLY A 122 29.43 -27.34 1.51
C GLY A 122 30.31 -28.35 0.76
N GLY A 123 31.55 -28.57 1.19
CA GLY A 123 32.40 -29.69 0.75
C GLY A 123 32.38 -30.82 1.77
N ALA A 124 32.32 -32.08 1.32
CA ALA A 124 32.59 -33.22 2.20
C ALA A 124 34.00 -33.09 2.80
N ASP A 125 34.10 -33.12 4.13
CA ASP A 125 35.35 -33.09 4.91
C ASP A 125 36.35 -31.97 4.57
N ARG A 126 36.18 -30.77 5.19
CA ARG A 126 37.19 -29.68 5.24
C ARG A 126 37.78 -29.21 3.88
N GLY A 127 37.21 -29.64 2.75
CA GLY A 127 37.66 -29.30 1.39
C GLY A 127 36.88 -28.15 0.76
N LEU A 128 37.38 -27.68 -0.40
CA LEU A 128 36.67 -26.72 -1.25
C LEU A 128 35.28 -27.27 -1.63
N PRO A 129 34.26 -26.41 -1.78
CA PRO A 129 32.94 -26.83 -2.23
C PRO A 129 32.98 -27.65 -3.51
N ARG A 130 32.11 -28.67 -3.62
CA ARG A 130 32.02 -29.46 -4.85
C ARG A 130 31.41 -28.63 -5.97
N THR A 131 32.10 -28.60 -7.10
CA THR A 131 31.64 -27.97 -8.31
C THR A 131 31.04 -29.03 -9.25
N VAL A 132 29.82 -28.79 -9.72
CA VAL A 132 29.04 -29.72 -10.55
C VAL A 132 28.94 -29.14 -11.96
N PRO A 133 29.46 -29.83 -13.00
CA PRO A 133 29.23 -29.45 -14.39
C PRO A 133 27.83 -29.87 -14.84
N ALA A 134 27.19 -29.05 -15.68
CA ALA A 134 25.98 -29.42 -16.40
C ALA A 134 26.29 -30.50 -17.45
N GLU A 135 25.26 -31.26 -17.85
CA GLU A 135 25.39 -32.34 -18.85
C GLU A 135 25.88 -31.84 -20.21
N ASP A 136 25.50 -30.60 -20.56
CA ASP A 136 25.92 -29.90 -21.78
C ASP A 136 27.39 -29.42 -21.75
N GLY A 137 28.01 -29.36 -20.57
CA GLY A 137 29.36 -28.83 -20.37
C GLY A 137 29.50 -27.31 -20.57
N GLU A 138 28.40 -26.58 -20.76
CA GLU A 138 28.34 -25.13 -20.94
C GLU A 138 28.28 -24.38 -19.61
N THR A 139 27.78 -25.05 -18.57
CA THR A 139 27.56 -24.44 -17.25
C THR A 139 28.28 -25.21 -16.15
N LEU A 140 28.81 -24.47 -15.18
CA LEU A 140 29.47 -24.99 -13.99
C LEU A 140 28.84 -24.35 -12.75
N LEU A 141 28.32 -25.18 -11.85
CA LEU A 141 27.66 -24.74 -10.63
C LEU A 141 28.53 -25.06 -9.41
N THR A 142 28.80 -24.06 -8.57
CA THR A 142 29.42 -24.25 -7.26
C THR A 142 28.49 -23.73 -6.17
N ALA A 143 27.92 -24.64 -5.38
CA ALA A 143 27.09 -24.29 -4.23
C ALA A 143 27.94 -24.26 -2.95
N PHE A 144 27.84 -23.19 -2.17
CA PHE A 144 28.54 -23.06 -0.90
C PHE A 144 27.77 -22.16 0.07
N SER A 145 28.08 -22.29 1.35
CA SER A 145 27.51 -21.46 2.41
C SER A 145 28.62 -20.69 3.13
N LEU A 146 28.39 -19.41 3.36
CA LEU A 146 29.28 -18.55 4.14
C LEU A 146 28.89 -18.59 5.61
N THR A 147 29.83 -18.85 6.52
CA THR A 147 29.59 -18.83 7.98
C THR A 147 29.75 -17.42 8.57
N GLY A 148 29.01 -17.12 9.63
CA GLY A 148 29.10 -15.83 10.33
C GLY A 148 28.29 -14.71 9.66
N MET A 149 27.31 -15.06 8.84
CA MET A 149 26.44 -14.17 8.06
C MET A 149 25.05 -14.02 8.69
N GLY A 150 24.99 -13.96 10.03
CA GLY A 150 23.73 -13.74 10.75
C GLY A 150 23.27 -12.29 10.75
N ASP A 151 24.18 -11.35 10.46
CA ASP A 151 23.93 -9.93 10.33
C ASP A 151 23.77 -9.57 8.84
N GLU A 152 22.75 -8.78 8.51
CA GLU A 152 22.37 -8.44 7.13
C GLU A 152 23.44 -7.58 6.46
N ASP A 153 23.95 -6.54 7.13
CA ASP A 153 24.99 -5.65 6.59
C ASP A 153 26.27 -6.44 6.28
N VAL A 154 26.65 -7.35 7.19
CA VAL A 154 27.85 -8.19 7.03
C VAL A 154 27.69 -9.15 5.84
N ARG A 155 26.51 -9.76 5.70
CA ARG A 155 26.18 -10.65 4.58
C ARG A 155 26.23 -9.90 3.25
N ASP A 156 25.59 -8.75 3.19
CA ASP A 156 25.41 -7.98 1.96
C ASP A 156 26.77 -7.42 1.50
N GLU A 157 27.60 -6.92 2.43
CA GLU A 157 28.98 -6.54 2.14
C GLU A 157 29.82 -7.73 1.64
N ALA A 158 29.65 -8.92 2.21
CA ALA A 158 30.36 -10.12 1.77
C ALA A 158 29.97 -10.52 0.35
N VAL A 159 28.69 -10.45 -0.01
CA VAL A 159 28.19 -10.70 -1.37
C VAL A 159 28.81 -9.71 -2.37
N HIS A 160 28.78 -8.40 -2.07
CA HIS A 160 29.40 -7.39 -2.92
C HIS A 160 30.89 -7.63 -3.13
N ARG A 161 31.64 -7.90 -2.05
CA ARG A 161 33.08 -8.20 -2.16
C ARG A 161 33.36 -9.47 -2.97
N ILE A 162 32.48 -10.46 -2.94
CA ILE A 162 32.63 -11.67 -3.77
C ILE A 162 32.40 -11.31 -5.24
N ARG A 163 31.33 -10.57 -5.56
CA ARG A 163 31.01 -10.09 -6.92
C ARG A 163 32.19 -9.33 -7.53
N ASP A 164 32.72 -8.35 -6.82
CA ASP A 164 33.87 -7.55 -7.27
C ASP A 164 35.10 -8.40 -7.61
N ARG A 165 35.32 -9.50 -6.87
CA ARG A 165 36.47 -10.40 -7.07
C ARG A 165 36.28 -11.41 -8.20
N VAL A 166 35.05 -11.64 -8.62
CA VAL A 166 34.72 -12.57 -9.72
C VAL A 166 34.33 -11.83 -11.01
N ALA A 167 34.22 -10.50 -10.97
CA ALA A 167 33.82 -9.66 -12.10
C ALA A 167 34.80 -9.66 -13.29
N ASP A 168 36.11 -9.85 -13.05
CA ASP A 168 37.12 -9.89 -14.12
C ASP A 168 37.12 -11.25 -14.83
N VAL A 169 36.46 -11.30 -16.00
CA VAL A 169 36.22 -12.52 -16.76
C VAL A 169 36.57 -12.36 -18.25
N PRO A 170 37.07 -13.41 -18.93
CA PRO A 170 37.31 -13.39 -20.37
C PRO A 170 36.03 -13.14 -21.17
N ARG A 171 36.15 -12.52 -22.35
CA ARG A 171 35.00 -12.27 -23.24
C ARG A 171 34.25 -13.58 -23.55
N GLY A 172 32.93 -13.55 -23.36
CA GLY A 172 32.05 -14.69 -23.60
C GLY A 172 31.97 -15.70 -22.44
N LEU A 173 32.53 -15.41 -21.26
CA LEU A 173 32.20 -16.12 -20.02
C LEU A 173 31.32 -15.21 -19.16
N SER A 174 30.16 -15.67 -18.74
CA SER A 174 29.42 -15.04 -17.63
C SER A 174 29.75 -15.75 -16.33
N VAL A 175 29.87 -14.96 -15.27
CA VAL A 175 30.02 -15.44 -13.90
C VAL A 175 29.01 -14.71 -13.06
N GLU A 176 28.08 -15.47 -12.49
CA GLU A 176 26.91 -14.95 -11.79
C GLU A 176 26.88 -15.53 -10.38
N LEU A 177 26.63 -14.68 -9.40
CA LEU A 177 26.42 -15.06 -8.01
C LEU A 177 24.93 -15.03 -7.68
N GLY A 178 24.38 -16.20 -7.40
CA GLY A 178 22.99 -16.41 -7.00
C GLY A 178 22.85 -17.10 -5.64
N GLY A 179 21.67 -17.68 -5.42
CA GLY A 179 21.29 -18.30 -4.17
C GLY A 179 20.61 -17.34 -3.18
N PRO A 180 20.00 -17.86 -2.10
CA PRO A 180 19.20 -17.05 -1.16
C PRO A 180 19.98 -15.87 -0.55
N GLY A 181 21.28 -16.03 -0.32
CA GLY A 181 22.14 -14.96 0.20
C GLY A 181 22.34 -13.80 -0.76
N ALA A 182 22.61 -14.10 -2.03
CA ALA A 182 22.80 -13.08 -3.06
C ALA A 182 21.48 -12.36 -3.37
N MET A 183 20.37 -13.10 -3.35
CA MET A 183 19.04 -12.56 -3.60
C MET A 183 18.56 -11.67 -2.44
N ALA A 184 18.91 -12.02 -1.19
CA ALA A 184 18.67 -11.14 -0.05
C ALA A 184 19.47 -9.83 -0.17
N ALA A 185 20.76 -9.91 -0.52
CA ALA A 185 21.59 -8.73 -0.75
C ALA A 185 21.10 -7.84 -1.91
N ASP A 186 20.67 -8.46 -3.03
CA ASP A 186 20.05 -7.73 -4.14
C ASP A 186 18.78 -7.01 -3.70
N SER A 187 17.96 -7.66 -2.87
CA SER A 187 16.77 -7.05 -2.31
C SER A 187 17.11 -5.85 -1.43
N SER A 188 18.11 -5.96 -0.54
CA SER A 188 18.56 -4.87 0.32
C SER A 188 19.07 -3.68 -0.49
N GLU A 189 19.96 -3.90 -1.47
CA GLU A 189 20.53 -2.85 -2.32
C GLU A 189 19.44 -2.10 -3.09
N ILE A 190 18.48 -2.84 -3.62
CA ILE A 190 17.31 -2.29 -4.28
C ILE A 190 16.49 -1.41 -3.32
N PHE A 191 16.25 -1.84 -2.09
CA PHE A 191 15.49 -1.03 -1.13
C PHE A 191 16.26 0.23 -0.68
N GLU A 192 17.55 0.12 -0.39
CA GLU A 192 18.39 1.25 0.02
C GLU A 192 18.51 2.33 -1.06
N SER A 193 18.71 1.93 -2.32
CA SER A 193 18.81 2.86 -3.45
C SER A 193 17.51 3.62 -3.71
N VAL A 194 16.39 3.12 -3.18
CA VAL A 194 15.06 3.59 -3.48
C VAL A 194 14.47 4.48 -2.40
N ASP A 195 14.76 4.32 -1.11
CA ASP A 195 14.08 5.09 -0.05
C ASP A 195 14.24 6.63 -0.21
N GLY A 196 15.46 7.10 -0.52
CA GLY A 196 15.73 8.52 -0.78
C GLY A 196 15.10 9.04 -2.08
N THR A 197 15.20 8.25 -3.15
CA THR A 197 14.66 8.60 -4.47
C THR A 197 13.14 8.60 -4.49
N LEU A 198 12.50 7.65 -3.80
CA LEU A 198 11.06 7.50 -3.67
C LEU A 198 10.44 8.67 -2.91
N MET A 199 11.03 9.05 -1.78
CA MET A 199 10.54 10.19 -1.00
C MET A 199 10.60 11.48 -1.81
N LEU A 200 11.72 11.72 -2.50
CA LEU A 200 11.91 12.92 -3.32
C LEU A 200 11.03 12.90 -4.57
N GLY A 201 10.89 11.75 -5.23
CA GLY A 201 9.99 11.53 -6.36
C GLY A 201 8.52 11.73 -5.99
N THR A 202 8.06 11.14 -4.89
CA THR A 202 6.70 11.34 -4.37
C THR A 202 6.45 12.81 -4.05
N ALA A 203 7.37 13.45 -3.32
CA ALA A 203 7.26 14.87 -2.99
C ALA A 203 7.24 15.75 -4.24
N ALA A 204 8.02 15.44 -5.26
CA ALA A 204 8.05 16.17 -6.53
C ALA A 204 6.73 16.01 -7.32
N VAL A 205 6.21 14.78 -7.45
CA VAL A 205 4.92 14.52 -8.10
C VAL A 205 3.79 15.26 -7.38
N VAL A 206 3.74 15.14 -6.05
CA VAL A 206 2.76 15.86 -5.22
C VAL A 206 2.92 17.37 -5.37
N ALA A 207 4.15 17.89 -5.34
CA ALA A 207 4.42 19.31 -5.52
C ALA A 207 3.90 19.83 -6.87
N VAL A 208 4.20 19.13 -7.96
CA VAL A 208 3.71 19.48 -9.30
C VAL A 208 2.19 19.49 -9.34
N LEU A 209 1.53 18.45 -8.80
CA LEU A 209 0.07 18.38 -8.79
C LEU A 209 -0.56 19.44 -7.90
N LEU A 210 0.05 19.77 -6.75
CA LEU A 210 -0.42 20.86 -5.90
C LEU A 210 -0.28 22.22 -6.56
N VAL A 211 0.83 22.47 -7.27
CA VAL A 211 1.02 23.69 -8.09
C VAL A 211 -0.09 23.80 -9.13
N LEU A 212 -0.39 22.70 -9.84
CA LEU A 212 -1.43 22.65 -10.86
C LEU A 212 -2.84 22.86 -10.28
N THR A 213 -3.14 22.22 -9.15
CA THR A 213 -4.45 22.28 -8.49
C THR A 213 -4.71 23.65 -7.87
N TYR A 214 -3.76 24.19 -7.11
CA TYR A 214 -3.95 25.49 -6.44
C TYR A 214 -3.71 26.68 -7.36
N ARG A 215 -3.00 26.49 -8.47
CA ARG A 215 -2.57 27.56 -9.40
C ARG A 215 -1.85 28.68 -8.65
N SER A 216 -1.09 28.32 -7.62
CA SER A 216 -0.29 29.24 -6.81
C SER A 216 1.12 28.67 -6.68
N PRO A 217 2.17 29.45 -7.00
CA PRO A 217 3.55 28.98 -6.95
C PRO A 217 4.11 28.88 -5.52
N VAL A 218 3.40 29.36 -4.51
CA VAL A 218 3.87 29.38 -3.11
C VAL A 218 3.02 28.47 -2.22
N LEU A 219 1.71 28.36 -2.49
CA LEU A 219 0.79 27.65 -1.60
C LEU A 219 1.13 26.17 -1.43
N TRP A 220 1.64 25.50 -2.47
CA TRP A 220 1.97 24.07 -2.44
C TRP A 220 3.03 23.70 -1.38
N LEU A 221 3.94 24.63 -1.04
CA LEU A 221 4.98 24.42 -0.03
C LEU A 221 4.38 24.18 1.36
N VAL A 222 3.25 24.82 1.67
CA VAL A 222 2.68 24.78 3.02
C VAL A 222 2.08 23.40 3.32
N PRO A 223 1.16 22.84 2.52
CA PRO A 223 0.71 21.45 2.71
C PRO A 223 1.85 20.45 2.69
N LEU A 224 2.80 20.58 1.75
CA LEU A 224 3.92 19.64 1.64
C LEU A 224 4.80 19.63 2.90
N LEU A 225 5.09 20.81 3.46
CA LEU A 225 5.83 20.92 4.73
C LEU A 225 5.05 20.29 5.89
N VAL A 226 3.73 20.50 5.96
CA VAL A 226 2.89 19.90 7.00
C VAL A 226 2.83 18.38 6.88
N VAL A 227 2.68 17.85 5.67
CA VAL A 227 2.74 16.41 5.41
C VAL A 227 4.09 15.85 5.81
N GLY A 228 5.20 16.49 5.43
CA GLY A 228 6.54 16.04 5.82
C GLY A 228 6.73 16.02 7.34
N ALA A 229 6.24 17.05 8.04
CA ALA A 229 6.22 17.08 9.50
C ALA A 229 5.39 15.93 10.10
N ALA A 230 4.22 15.65 9.51
CA ALA A 230 3.37 14.53 9.92
C ALA A 230 4.06 13.18 9.70
N ALA A 231 4.75 12.99 8.58
CA ALA A 231 5.49 11.78 8.26
C ALA A 231 6.64 11.54 9.25
N LEU A 232 7.39 12.59 9.62
CA LEU A 232 8.45 12.50 10.63
C LEU A 232 7.91 12.08 12.00
N VAL A 233 6.81 12.71 12.44
CA VAL A 233 6.15 12.34 13.70
C VAL A 233 5.58 10.93 13.64
N ALA A 234 4.98 10.53 12.51
CA ALA A 234 4.48 9.17 12.32
C ALA A 234 5.59 8.14 12.43
N ARG A 235 6.73 8.36 11.76
CA ARG A 235 7.91 7.48 11.86
C ARG A 235 8.40 7.33 13.30
N ALA A 236 8.50 8.44 14.05
CA ALA A 236 8.90 8.41 15.45
C ALA A 236 7.91 7.63 16.35
N LEU A 237 6.60 7.80 16.11
CA LEU A 237 5.58 7.07 16.88
C LEU A 237 5.55 5.59 16.54
N VAL A 238 5.77 5.24 15.26
CA VAL A 238 5.89 3.83 14.85
C VAL A 238 7.12 3.19 15.47
N HIS A 239 8.25 3.89 15.54
CA HIS A 239 9.43 3.39 16.26
C HIS A 239 9.10 3.07 17.73
N GLY A 240 8.41 3.98 18.42
CA GLY A 240 7.94 3.74 19.79
C GLY A 240 6.94 2.59 19.89
N LEU A 241 6.07 2.42 18.90
CA LEU A 241 5.08 1.34 18.83
C LEU A 241 5.76 -0.03 18.65
N VAL A 242 6.73 -0.11 17.73
CA VAL A 242 7.54 -1.31 17.49
C VAL A 242 8.26 -1.73 18.76
N GLN A 243 8.89 -0.78 19.47
CA GLN A 243 9.58 -1.09 20.74
C GLN A 243 8.62 -1.46 21.87
N ALA A 244 7.44 -0.84 21.96
CA ALA A 244 6.51 -1.06 23.06
C ALA A 244 5.71 -2.37 22.92
N PHE A 245 5.42 -2.80 21.70
CA PHE A 245 4.55 -3.95 21.43
C PHE A 245 5.25 -5.10 20.68
N ASP A 246 6.57 -4.99 20.45
CA ASP A 246 7.39 -5.94 19.66
C ASP A 246 6.74 -6.29 18.31
N LEU A 247 6.23 -5.25 17.62
CA LEU A 247 5.63 -5.41 16.30
C LEU A 247 6.73 -5.58 15.24
N THR A 248 6.57 -6.55 14.36
CA THR A 248 7.43 -6.77 13.19
C THR A 248 7.11 -5.74 12.10
N ALA A 249 7.65 -4.53 12.23
CA ALA A 249 7.57 -3.53 11.18
C ALA A 249 8.64 -3.79 10.11
N THR A 250 8.20 -3.90 8.86
CA THR A 250 9.06 -4.09 7.69
C THR A 250 9.26 -2.78 6.92
N THR A 251 10.26 -2.74 6.04
CA THR A 251 10.47 -1.59 5.13
C THR A 251 9.28 -1.39 4.18
N MET A 252 8.59 -2.48 3.80
CA MET A 252 7.32 -2.40 3.07
C MET A 252 6.25 -1.62 3.86
N ASN A 253 6.09 -1.90 5.15
CA ASN A 253 5.06 -1.26 5.97
C ASN A 253 5.32 0.24 6.15
N THR A 254 6.57 0.65 6.33
CA THR A 254 6.96 2.06 6.49
C THR A 254 6.88 2.83 5.16
N SER A 255 7.18 2.18 4.04
CA SER A 255 7.04 2.74 2.69
C SER A 255 5.58 3.03 2.35
N VAL A 256 4.71 2.02 2.52
CA VAL A 256 3.27 2.15 2.28
C VAL A 256 2.64 3.19 3.21
N MET A 257 3.05 3.22 4.49
CA MET A 257 2.63 4.27 5.43
C MET A 257 3.04 5.67 4.96
N THR A 258 4.28 5.83 4.48
CA THR A 258 4.76 7.14 4.00
C THR A 258 3.91 7.61 2.82
N VAL A 259 3.64 6.75 1.83
CA VAL A 259 2.77 7.09 0.70
C VAL A 259 1.35 7.42 1.16
N LEU A 260 0.81 6.66 2.11
CA LEU A 260 -0.51 6.91 2.70
C LEU A 260 -0.59 8.28 3.41
N VAL A 261 0.44 8.64 4.19
CA VAL A 261 0.52 9.96 4.86
C VAL A 261 0.56 11.09 3.85
N PHE A 262 1.31 10.93 2.76
CA PHE A 262 1.37 11.94 1.69
C PHE A 262 0.05 12.05 0.93
N GLY A 263 -0.55 10.93 0.55
CA GLY A 263 -1.82 10.88 -0.14
C GLY A 263 -2.96 11.48 0.70
N ALA A 264 -3.24 10.87 1.85
CA ALA A 264 -4.33 11.29 2.75
C ALA A 264 -4.10 12.68 3.33
N GLY A 265 -2.88 13.00 3.74
CA GLY A 265 -2.54 14.33 4.27
C GLY A 265 -2.75 15.44 3.24
N THR A 266 -2.36 15.19 1.98
CA THR A 266 -2.55 16.18 0.91
C THR A 266 -4.03 16.35 0.56
N ASP A 267 -4.82 15.28 0.59
CA ASP A 267 -6.28 15.35 0.42
C ASP A 267 -6.93 16.20 1.53
N TYR A 268 -6.61 15.92 2.80
CA TYR A 268 -7.13 16.72 3.93
C TYR A 268 -6.75 18.20 3.80
N ALA A 269 -5.54 18.49 3.31
CA ALA A 269 -5.11 19.85 3.01
C ALA A 269 -5.95 20.49 1.90
N LEU A 270 -6.23 19.78 0.81
CA LEU A 270 -7.04 20.28 -0.30
C LEU A 270 -8.45 20.65 0.14
N LEU A 271 -9.08 19.79 0.94
CA LEU A 271 -10.44 20.01 1.44
C LEU A 271 -10.49 21.21 2.39
N LEU A 272 -9.55 21.29 3.34
CA LEU A 272 -9.47 22.40 4.29
C LEU A 272 -9.11 23.72 3.60
N VAL A 273 -8.13 23.72 2.69
CA VAL A 273 -7.72 24.92 1.94
C VAL A 273 -8.85 25.40 1.03
N SER A 274 -9.56 24.50 0.35
CA SER A 274 -10.71 24.86 -0.46
C SER A 274 -11.78 25.53 0.40
N ARG A 275 -12.12 24.92 1.54
CA ARG A 275 -13.12 25.51 2.44
C ARG A 275 -12.67 26.83 3.02
N TYR A 276 -11.42 26.94 3.45
CA TYR A 276 -10.85 28.19 3.95
C TYR A 276 -10.88 29.29 2.89
N ARG A 277 -10.61 28.96 1.63
CA ARG A 277 -10.69 29.91 0.51
C ARG A 277 -12.11 30.43 0.29
N GLU A 278 -13.13 29.57 0.45
CA GLU A 278 -14.54 29.98 0.42
C GLU A 278 -14.86 30.94 1.59
N GLU A 279 -14.49 30.57 2.81
CA GLU A 279 -14.78 31.35 4.02
C GLU A 279 -14.02 32.69 4.06
N LEU A 280 -12.85 32.80 3.43
CA LEU A 280 -12.09 34.06 3.29
C LEU A 280 -12.83 35.14 2.49
N ARG A 281 -13.81 34.75 1.66
CA ARG A 281 -14.68 35.71 0.95
C ARG A 281 -15.82 36.21 1.84
N LEU A 282 -16.24 35.40 2.81
CA LEU A 282 -17.37 35.68 3.72
C LEU A 282 -16.94 36.37 5.00
N HIS A 283 -15.68 36.21 5.42
CA HIS A 283 -15.16 36.79 6.66
C HIS A 283 -13.98 37.73 6.37
N GLU A 284 -13.94 38.87 7.05
CA GLU A 284 -12.88 39.88 6.88
C GLU A 284 -11.55 39.42 7.52
N ARG A 285 -11.62 38.75 8.67
CA ARG A 285 -10.44 38.31 9.42
C ARG A 285 -10.08 36.85 9.07
N PRO A 286 -8.81 36.56 8.69
CA PRO A 286 -8.36 35.20 8.36
C PRO A 286 -8.60 34.17 9.48
N VAL A 287 -8.47 34.59 10.75
CA VAL A 287 -8.70 33.73 11.91
C VAL A 287 -10.16 33.28 11.99
N ASP A 288 -11.09 34.21 11.74
CA ASP A 288 -12.53 33.93 11.81
C ASP A 288 -12.96 33.04 10.62
N ALA A 289 -12.39 33.29 9.44
CA ALA A 289 -12.55 32.43 8.26
C ALA A 289 -12.04 30.99 8.52
N MET A 290 -10.87 30.82 9.13
CA MET A 290 -10.32 29.50 9.46
C MET A 290 -11.16 28.77 10.50
N ALA A 291 -11.65 29.49 11.52
CA ALA A 291 -12.53 28.90 12.53
C ALA A 291 -13.86 28.43 11.91
N ALA A 292 -14.43 29.19 10.98
CA ALA A 292 -15.61 28.78 10.22
C ALA A 292 -15.30 27.55 9.34
N ALA A 293 -14.16 27.54 8.66
CA ALA A 293 -13.74 26.43 7.82
C ALA A 293 -13.59 25.13 8.63
N LEU A 294 -12.88 25.17 9.76
CA LEU A 294 -12.69 24.01 10.64
C LEU A 294 -14.01 23.48 11.22
N ARG A 295 -14.96 24.36 11.57
CA ARG A 295 -16.30 23.91 12.02
C ARG A 295 -17.10 23.26 10.88
N GLY A 296 -16.92 23.72 9.65
CA GLY A 296 -17.62 23.22 8.48
C GLY A 296 -17.07 21.88 7.97
N CYS A 297 -15.75 21.74 7.82
CA CYS A 297 -15.12 20.55 7.25
C CYS A 297 -14.51 19.59 8.28
N GLY A 298 -14.18 20.05 9.49
CA GLY A 298 -13.51 19.25 10.51
C GLY A 298 -14.23 17.94 10.86
N PRO A 299 -15.56 17.95 11.16
CA PRO A 299 -16.29 16.72 11.45
C PRO A 299 -16.25 15.69 10.31
N ALA A 300 -16.28 16.16 9.05
CA ALA A 300 -16.19 15.28 7.89
C ALA A 300 -14.78 14.69 7.73
N VAL A 301 -13.73 15.50 7.90
CA VAL A 301 -12.32 15.03 7.85
C VAL A 301 -12.01 14.06 8.99
N LEU A 302 -12.49 14.32 10.21
CA LEU A 302 -12.34 13.41 11.36
C LEU A 302 -13.07 12.08 11.13
N ALA A 303 -14.27 12.12 10.54
CA ALA A 303 -15.02 10.90 10.25
C ALA A 303 -14.35 10.07 9.15
N SER A 304 -13.85 10.72 8.10
CA SER A 304 -13.12 10.10 6.99
C SER A 304 -11.79 9.48 7.44
N SER A 305 -10.92 10.23 8.10
CA SER A 305 -9.69 9.67 8.68
C SER A 305 -9.96 8.57 9.71
N GLY A 306 -11.04 8.70 10.49
CA GLY A 306 -11.51 7.66 11.40
C GLY A 306 -11.95 6.37 10.69
N THR A 307 -12.63 6.47 9.54
CA THR A 307 -12.94 5.29 8.71
C THR A 307 -11.71 4.62 8.16
N VAL A 308 -10.73 5.40 7.68
CA VAL A 308 -9.48 4.86 7.16
C VAL A 308 -8.71 4.14 8.26
N ALA A 309 -8.55 4.77 9.42
CA ALA A 309 -7.87 4.18 10.57
C ALA A 309 -8.58 2.90 11.05
N ALA A 310 -9.92 2.89 11.12
CA ALA A 310 -10.68 1.70 11.49
C ALA A 310 -10.49 0.56 10.47
N GLY A 311 -10.53 0.86 9.17
CA GLY A 311 -10.30 -0.12 8.10
C GLY A 311 -8.89 -0.72 8.14
N LEU A 312 -7.87 0.10 8.41
CA LEU A 312 -6.49 -0.38 8.58
C LEU A 312 -6.34 -1.21 9.87
N LEU A 313 -6.96 -0.80 10.98
CA LEU A 313 -6.93 -1.58 12.22
C LEU A 313 -7.60 -2.95 12.09
N CYS A 314 -8.52 -3.15 11.15
CA CYS A 314 -9.06 -4.48 10.85
C CYS A 314 -7.99 -5.45 10.33
N LEU A 315 -6.87 -4.97 9.77
CA LEU A 315 -5.74 -5.81 9.38
C LEU A 315 -5.09 -6.52 10.58
N LEU A 316 -5.31 -6.05 11.82
CA LEU A 316 -4.82 -6.75 13.02
C LEU A 316 -5.38 -8.17 13.17
N ALA A 317 -6.47 -8.49 12.49
CA ALA A 317 -7.07 -9.81 12.44
C ALA A 317 -6.40 -10.76 11.42
N ALA A 318 -5.48 -10.25 10.59
CA ALA A 318 -4.71 -11.06 9.65
C ALA A 318 -3.68 -11.92 10.38
N ASP A 319 -3.43 -13.12 9.87
CA ASP A 319 -2.40 -14.04 10.36
C ASP A 319 -1.03 -13.82 9.70
N LEU A 320 -1.02 -13.20 8.51
CA LEU A 320 0.23 -12.70 7.92
C LEU A 320 0.82 -11.54 8.72
N ASN A 321 2.06 -11.72 9.18
CA ASN A 321 2.77 -10.73 10.01
C ASN A 321 2.89 -9.36 9.32
N SER A 322 3.27 -9.35 8.04
CA SER A 322 3.41 -8.14 7.23
C SER A 322 2.10 -7.35 7.12
N VAL A 323 0.99 -8.04 6.79
CA VAL A 323 -0.37 -7.46 6.70
C VAL A 323 -0.84 -6.96 8.05
N ARG A 324 -0.64 -7.77 9.11
CA ARG A 324 -1.06 -7.44 10.47
C ARG A 324 -0.35 -6.19 11.00
N ALA A 325 0.95 -6.07 10.77
CA ALA A 325 1.75 -4.93 11.19
C ALA A 325 1.42 -3.65 10.41
N LEU A 326 0.99 -3.76 9.15
CA LEU A 326 0.56 -2.60 8.36
C LEU A 326 -0.65 -1.88 8.97
N GLY A 327 -1.55 -2.61 9.63
CA GLY A 327 -2.75 -2.04 10.24
C GLY A 327 -2.47 -0.90 11.23
N PRO A 328 -1.77 -1.16 12.35
CA PRO A 328 -1.44 -0.12 13.32
C PRO A 328 -0.44 0.91 12.77
N VAL A 329 0.54 0.50 11.95
CA VAL A 329 1.51 1.41 11.33
C VAL A 329 0.79 2.44 10.44
N GLY A 330 -0.09 1.98 9.55
CA GLY A 330 -0.90 2.83 8.70
C GLY A 330 -1.88 3.70 9.47
N ALA A 331 -2.54 3.17 10.51
CA ALA A 331 -3.46 3.92 11.35
C ALA A 331 -2.76 5.07 12.11
N VAL A 332 -1.54 4.84 12.62
CA VAL A 332 -0.71 5.90 13.23
C VAL A 332 -0.33 6.95 12.19
N GLY A 333 0.06 6.52 10.98
CA GLY A 333 0.33 7.43 9.87
C GLY A 333 -0.84 8.37 9.55
N VAL A 334 -2.02 7.81 9.31
CA VAL A 334 -3.25 8.59 9.03
C VAL A 334 -3.63 9.48 10.21
N GLY A 335 -3.51 8.98 11.44
CA GLY A 335 -3.75 9.76 12.65
C GLY A 335 -2.82 10.98 12.78
N CYS A 336 -1.53 10.81 12.48
CA CYS A 336 -0.57 11.91 12.47
C CYS A 336 -0.89 12.93 11.37
N ALA A 337 -1.23 12.47 10.17
CA ALA A 337 -1.65 13.32 9.07
C ALA A 337 -2.89 14.15 9.45
N LEU A 338 -3.89 13.52 10.08
CA LEU A 338 -5.09 14.18 10.57
C LEU A 338 -4.77 15.28 11.59
N VAL A 339 -3.97 14.95 12.61
CA VAL A 339 -3.60 15.91 13.67
C VAL A 339 -2.82 17.07 13.09
N ALA A 340 -1.85 16.82 12.20
CA ALA A 340 -1.08 17.86 11.52
C ALA A 340 -1.97 18.76 10.65
N MET A 341 -2.88 18.17 9.88
CA MET A 341 -3.77 18.90 8.98
C MET A 341 -4.86 19.68 9.70
N MET A 342 -5.29 19.25 10.89
CA MET A 342 -6.28 19.97 11.70
C MET A 342 -5.66 20.98 12.68
N THR A 343 -4.34 20.99 12.84
CA THR A 343 -3.65 21.91 13.77
C THR A 343 -2.58 22.77 13.09
N LEU A 344 -1.52 22.17 12.57
CA LEU A 344 -0.37 22.86 12.00
C LEU A 344 -0.72 23.60 10.70
N LEU A 345 -1.45 22.94 9.78
CA LEU A 345 -1.86 23.57 8.52
C LEU A 345 -2.72 24.84 8.76
N PRO A 346 -3.80 24.80 9.57
CA PRO A 346 -4.55 25.99 9.94
C PRO A 346 -3.69 27.11 10.53
N ALA A 347 -2.75 26.76 11.42
CA ALA A 347 -1.87 27.74 12.04
C ALA A 347 -1.00 28.45 11.01
N LEU A 348 -0.36 27.69 10.11
CA LEU A 348 0.49 28.24 9.04
C LEU A 348 -0.31 29.10 8.06
N LEU A 349 -1.49 28.65 7.62
CA LEU A 349 -2.36 29.39 6.69
C LEU A 349 -2.86 30.71 7.29
N VAL A 350 -3.15 30.74 8.59
CA VAL A 350 -3.56 31.96 9.30
C VAL A 350 -2.39 32.92 9.50
N LEU A 351 -1.19 32.42 9.82
CA LEU A 351 0.02 33.23 10.01
C LEU A 351 0.51 33.87 8.71
N LEU A 352 0.52 33.11 7.61
CA LEU A 352 0.95 33.57 6.28
C LEU A 352 -0.11 34.46 5.61
N GLY A 353 -1.38 34.31 5.99
CA GLY A 353 -2.48 35.17 5.59
C GLY A 353 -2.88 35.05 4.10
N ARG A 354 -3.67 36.03 3.62
CA ARG A 354 -4.34 35.99 2.30
C ARG A 354 -3.35 36.00 1.11
N ARG A 355 -2.14 36.52 1.30
CA ARG A 355 -1.14 36.68 0.22
C ARG A 355 -0.60 35.35 -0.30
N LEU A 356 -0.75 34.28 0.49
CA LEU A 356 -0.37 32.92 0.07
C LEU A 356 -1.13 32.45 -1.18
N PHE A 357 -2.35 32.96 -1.41
CA PHE A 357 -3.18 32.61 -2.57
C PHE A 357 -2.83 33.39 -3.85
N TRP A 358 -1.72 34.13 -3.87
CA TRP A 358 -1.27 34.82 -5.08
C TRP A 358 -1.05 33.81 -6.22
N PRO A 359 -1.53 34.10 -7.46
CA PRO A 359 -2.12 35.36 -7.95
C PRO A 359 -3.64 35.53 -7.76
N LEU A 360 -4.38 34.47 -7.40
CA LEU A 360 -5.84 34.49 -7.28
C LEU A 360 -6.31 34.68 -5.83
N ILE A 361 -5.97 35.85 -5.25
CA ILE A 361 -6.23 36.19 -3.85
C ILE A 361 -7.75 36.32 -3.59
N PRO A 362 -8.34 35.56 -2.64
CA PRO A 362 -9.73 35.73 -2.25
C PRO A 362 -9.92 37.03 -1.45
N ALA A 363 -10.57 38.02 -2.08
CA ALA A 363 -10.96 39.27 -1.43
C ALA A 363 -12.32 39.11 -0.70
N TYR A 364 -12.47 39.77 0.44
CA TYR A 364 -13.74 39.83 1.16
C TYR A 364 -14.83 40.47 0.28
N GLY A 365 -16.03 39.89 0.28
CA GLY A 365 -17.16 40.34 -0.56
C GLY A 365 -17.06 40.01 -2.05
N SER A 366 -15.99 39.33 -2.50
CA SER A 366 -15.89 38.89 -3.89
C SER A 366 -16.86 37.74 -4.19
N ARG A 367 -17.55 37.81 -5.34
CA ARG A 367 -18.42 36.71 -5.80
C ARG A 367 -17.60 35.49 -6.18
N THR A 368 -18.10 34.31 -5.83
CA THR A 368 -17.63 33.04 -6.38
C THR A 368 -17.76 33.10 -7.90
N PRO A 369 -16.67 32.88 -8.69
CA PRO A 369 -16.80 32.82 -10.12
C PRO A 369 -17.77 31.70 -10.50
N ASP A 370 -18.87 32.04 -11.16
CA ASP A 370 -19.85 31.08 -11.68
C ASP A 370 -19.27 30.42 -12.94
N ARG A 371 -18.26 29.55 -12.74
CA ARG A 371 -17.66 28.81 -13.83
C ARG A 371 -18.46 27.54 -14.06
N ARG A 372 -18.87 27.33 -15.31
CA ARG A 372 -19.34 26.03 -15.80
C ARG A 372 -18.21 25.01 -15.62
N THR A 373 -18.24 24.27 -14.52
CA THR A 373 -17.31 23.17 -14.26
C THR A 373 -17.71 21.94 -15.07
N LEU A 374 -16.75 21.08 -15.41
CA LEU A 374 -17.01 19.77 -16.03
C LEU A 374 -18.09 19.00 -15.23
N PHE A 375 -18.08 19.14 -13.91
CA PHE A 375 -19.06 18.55 -12.98
C PHE A 375 -20.50 19.10 -13.15
N THR A 376 -20.68 20.32 -13.66
CA THR A 376 -22.02 20.84 -14.01
C THR A 376 -22.62 20.08 -15.19
N PHE A 377 -21.79 19.70 -16.17
CA PHE A 377 -22.21 18.87 -17.30
C PHE A 377 -22.45 17.42 -16.86
N MET A 378 -21.50 16.83 -16.12
CA MET A 378 -21.61 15.44 -15.64
C MET A 378 -22.84 15.24 -14.76
N GLY A 379 -23.10 16.14 -13.80
CA GLY A 379 -24.31 16.12 -12.97
C GLY A 379 -25.60 16.32 -13.76
N GLY A 380 -25.58 17.17 -14.80
CA GLY A 380 -26.72 17.34 -15.71
C GLY A 380 -27.05 16.08 -16.51
N SER A 381 -26.02 15.32 -16.93
CA SER A 381 -26.20 14.04 -17.62
C SER A 381 -26.79 12.97 -16.70
N ALA A 382 -26.21 12.82 -15.49
CA ALA A 382 -26.68 11.88 -14.47
C ALA A 382 -28.14 12.15 -14.05
N GLY A 383 -28.54 13.43 -13.96
CA GLY A 383 -29.90 13.83 -13.62
C GLY A 383 -30.94 13.58 -14.71
N ARG A 384 -30.56 13.54 -15.99
CA ARG A 384 -31.50 13.40 -17.13
C ARG A 384 -31.92 11.96 -17.40
N ARG A 385 -31.01 10.99 -17.24
CA ARG A 385 -31.26 9.56 -17.50
C ARG A 385 -30.60 8.67 -16.43
N PRO A 386 -31.05 8.75 -15.17
CA PRO A 386 -30.34 8.12 -14.06
C PRO A 386 -30.31 6.57 -14.15
N VAL A 387 -31.36 5.93 -14.68
CA VAL A 387 -31.38 4.46 -14.87
C VAL A 387 -30.34 4.02 -15.90
N THR A 388 -30.29 4.67 -17.06
CA THR A 388 -29.36 4.31 -18.14
C THR A 388 -27.91 4.49 -17.70
N VAL A 389 -27.60 5.58 -16.97
CA VAL A 389 -26.26 5.85 -16.44
C VAL A 389 -25.89 4.82 -15.38
N LEU A 390 -26.81 4.49 -14.47
CA LEU A 390 -26.55 3.49 -13.42
C LEU A 390 -26.29 2.10 -14.02
N VAL A 391 -27.17 1.63 -14.90
CA VAL A 391 -27.03 0.31 -15.55
C VAL A 391 -25.80 0.26 -16.45
N GLY A 392 -25.57 1.29 -17.27
CA GLY A 392 -24.40 1.35 -18.15
C GLY A 392 -23.08 1.36 -17.36
N GLY A 393 -23.00 2.13 -16.28
CA GLY A 393 -21.83 2.13 -15.40
C GLY A 393 -21.65 0.80 -14.66
N ALA A 394 -22.72 0.18 -14.18
CA ALA A 394 -22.65 -1.14 -13.55
C ALA A 394 -22.19 -2.24 -14.53
N VAL A 395 -22.69 -2.22 -15.77
CA VAL A 395 -22.24 -3.13 -16.84
C VAL A 395 -20.77 -2.90 -17.17
N LEU A 396 -20.33 -1.64 -17.26
CA LEU A 396 -18.93 -1.32 -17.52
C LEU A 396 -18.02 -1.83 -16.39
N LEU A 397 -18.35 -1.55 -15.13
CA LEU A 397 -17.57 -2.04 -13.98
C LEU A 397 -17.58 -3.57 -13.92
N GLY A 398 -18.73 -4.21 -14.19
CA GLY A 398 -18.84 -5.66 -14.29
C GLY A 398 -17.95 -6.24 -15.39
N ALA A 399 -17.96 -5.64 -16.58
CA ALA A 399 -17.11 -6.07 -17.69
C ALA A 399 -15.61 -5.91 -17.37
N LEU A 400 -15.22 -4.80 -16.74
CA LEU A 400 -13.84 -4.60 -16.28
C LEU A 400 -13.44 -5.63 -15.21
N SER A 401 -14.35 -5.96 -14.29
CA SER A 401 -14.08 -6.96 -13.25
C SER A 401 -13.83 -8.36 -13.79
N LEU A 402 -14.38 -8.71 -14.97
CA LEU A 402 -14.09 -9.99 -15.63
C LEU A 402 -12.62 -10.12 -16.06
N GLY A 403 -11.89 -9.01 -16.20
CA GLY A 403 -10.45 -9.03 -16.44
C GLY A 403 -9.66 -9.71 -15.31
N SER A 404 -10.24 -9.87 -14.12
CA SER A 404 -9.60 -10.62 -13.02
C SER A 404 -9.42 -12.11 -13.34
N LEU A 405 -10.20 -12.65 -14.29
CA LEU A 405 -10.03 -14.01 -14.79
C LEU A 405 -8.80 -14.17 -15.68
N ALA A 406 -8.24 -13.06 -16.18
CA ALA A 406 -7.02 -13.02 -16.98
C ALA A 406 -5.78 -12.68 -16.15
N MET A 407 -5.89 -12.67 -14.81
CA MET A 407 -4.73 -12.45 -13.95
C MET A 407 -3.65 -13.51 -14.18
N PRO A 408 -2.38 -13.11 -14.23
CA PRO A 408 -1.25 -14.04 -14.24
C PRO A 408 -1.32 -15.02 -13.07
N GLY A 409 -0.61 -16.14 -13.19
CA GLY A 409 -0.44 -17.09 -12.10
C GLY A 409 0.21 -16.45 -10.87
N ALA A 410 0.33 -17.21 -9.79
CA ALA A 410 0.97 -16.70 -8.59
C ALA A 410 2.43 -16.31 -8.85
N LEU A 411 2.81 -15.14 -8.33
CA LEU A 411 4.17 -14.61 -8.42
C LEU A 411 5.18 -15.64 -7.89
N ARG A 412 6.20 -15.93 -8.70
CA ARG A 412 7.32 -16.79 -8.30
C ARG A 412 8.43 -15.94 -7.74
N GLN A 413 9.31 -16.56 -6.95
CA GLN A 413 10.36 -15.79 -6.30
C GLN A 413 11.34 -15.09 -7.28
N GLN A 414 11.63 -15.73 -8.41
CA GLN A 414 12.49 -15.15 -9.46
C GLN A 414 11.84 -13.97 -10.21
N ASP A 415 10.50 -13.87 -10.16
CA ASP A 415 9.73 -12.83 -10.86
C ASP A 415 9.38 -11.66 -9.92
N THR A 416 9.92 -11.65 -8.69
CA THR A 416 9.59 -10.64 -7.67
C THR A 416 10.11 -9.25 -8.00
N PHE A 417 11.20 -9.16 -8.77
CA PHE A 417 11.80 -7.90 -9.21
C PHE A 417 11.30 -7.49 -10.60
N THR A 418 11.11 -6.19 -10.83
CA THR A 418 10.72 -5.69 -12.16
C THR A 418 11.86 -5.72 -13.16
N GLU A 419 13.09 -5.54 -12.68
CA GLU A 419 14.33 -5.75 -13.42
C GLU A 419 15.05 -6.96 -12.82
N LYS A 420 15.75 -7.76 -13.63
CA LYS A 420 16.37 -8.99 -13.16
C LYS A 420 17.75 -8.70 -12.55
N PRO A 421 17.94 -8.80 -11.22
CA PRO A 421 19.26 -8.68 -10.63
C PRO A 421 20.11 -9.92 -10.95
N GLU A 422 21.40 -9.86 -10.65
CA GLU A 422 22.36 -10.93 -10.93
C GLU A 422 21.93 -12.27 -10.33
N SER A 423 21.36 -12.26 -9.11
CA SER A 423 20.90 -13.47 -8.43
C SER A 423 19.77 -14.21 -9.18
N VAL A 424 18.88 -13.47 -9.85
CA VAL A 424 17.77 -14.02 -10.64
C VAL A 424 18.32 -14.62 -11.94
N THR A 425 19.22 -13.90 -12.62
CA THR A 425 19.89 -14.42 -13.83
C THR A 425 20.65 -15.71 -13.53
N ALA A 426 21.40 -15.76 -12.42
CA ALA A 426 22.09 -16.96 -11.95
C ALA A 426 21.12 -18.14 -11.79
N GLN A 427 19.95 -17.89 -11.20
CA GLN A 427 18.95 -18.92 -10.96
C GLN A 427 18.28 -19.41 -12.25
N GLU A 428 18.02 -18.52 -13.23
CA GLU A 428 17.52 -18.90 -14.56
C GLU A 428 18.54 -19.72 -15.35
N THR A 429 19.82 -19.33 -15.30
CA THR A 429 20.93 -20.07 -15.92
C THR A 429 21.01 -21.48 -15.34
N VAL A 430 20.95 -21.62 -14.02
CA VAL A 430 20.95 -22.94 -13.35
C VAL A 430 19.70 -23.75 -13.71
N ALA A 431 18.51 -23.14 -13.73
CA ALA A 431 17.29 -23.83 -14.09
C ALA A 431 17.32 -24.37 -15.54
N ARG A 432 17.95 -23.64 -16.47
CA ARG A 432 18.12 -24.07 -17.87
C ARG A 432 19.16 -25.18 -18.02
N ALA A 433 20.27 -25.09 -17.30
CA ALA A 433 21.40 -26.01 -17.43
C ALA A 433 21.22 -27.34 -16.70
N PHE A 434 20.32 -27.42 -15.71
CA PHE A 434 20.04 -28.63 -14.93
C PHE A 434 18.56 -29.07 -14.99
N PRO A 435 18.01 -29.41 -16.17
CA PRO A 435 16.62 -29.80 -16.35
C PRO A 435 16.38 -31.26 -15.93
N GLY A 436 15.92 -31.53 -14.71
CA GLY A 436 15.56 -32.89 -14.29
C GLY A 436 15.69 -33.22 -12.80
N SER A 437 16.17 -32.28 -11.99
CA SER A 437 16.08 -32.35 -10.54
C SER A 437 15.48 -31.04 -10.05
N SER A 438 14.51 -31.08 -9.13
CA SER A 438 14.21 -29.88 -8.35
C SER A 438 15.55 -29.42 -7.73
N ASN A 439 16.05 -28.27 -8.18
CA ASN A 439 17.29 -27.69 -7.68
C ASN A 439 17.06 -26.92 -6.36
N ARG A 440 15.81 -26.90 -5.89
CA ARG A 440 15.37 -26.28 -4.65
C ARG A 440 14.85 -27.37 -3.71
N PRO A 441 15.64 -27.78 -2.71
CA PRO A 441 15.16 -28.77 -1.75
C PRO A 441 14.00 -28.20 -0.91
N LEU A 442 13.04 -29.06 -0.60
CA LEU A 442 12.16 -28.89 0.55
C LEU A 442 12.98 -29.17 1.82
N THR A 443 12.85 -28.30 2.82
CA THR A 443 13.55 -28.48 4.09
C THR A 443 12.63 -29.19 5.04
N VAL A 444 13.02 -30.36 5.55
CA VAL A 444 12.28 -31.08 6.59
C VAL A 444 13.10 -31.06 7.86
N LEU A 445 12.53 -30.56 8.95
CA LEU A 445 13.11 -30.65 10.28
C LEU A 445 12.36 -31.70 11.08
N ALA A 446 13.09 -32.60 11.72
CA ALA A 446 12.51 -33.55 12.68
C ALA A 446 13.32 -33.56 13.97
N ARG A 447 12.68 -33.91 15.09
CA ARG A 447 13.37 -34.20 16.34
C ARG A 447 14.46 -35.25 16.09
N THR A 448 15.66 -35.05 16.63
CA THR A 448 16.78 -35.99 16.43
C THR A 448 16.47 -37.41 16.92
N ALA A 449 15.60 -37.55 17.92
CA ALA A 449 15.13 -38.86 18.41
C ALA A 449 14.33 -39.63 17.35
N ASP A 450 13.59 -38.93 16.51
CA ASP A 450 12.64 -39.48 15.54
C ASP A 450 13.15 -39.38 14.09
N ALA A 451 14.37 -38.86 13.91
CA ALA A 451 15.02 -38.65 12.63
C ALA A 451 14.99 -39.89 11.70
N PRO A 452 15.27 -41.13 12.17
CA PRO A 452 15.20 -42.31 11.30
C PRO A 452 13.79 -42.68 10.85
N GLU A 453 12.77 -42.26 11.59
CA GLU A 453 11.36 -42.48 11.25
C GLU A 453 10.86 -41.42 10.30
N ALA A 454 11.17 -40.15 10.58
CA ALA A 454 10.90 -39.04 9.68
C ALA A 454 11.56 -39.25 8.31
N GLU A 455 12.83 -39.67 8.25
CA GLU A 455 13.51 -39.93 6.99
C GLU A 455 12.82 -41.02 6.16
N ARG A 456 12.33 -42.09 6.82
CA ARG A 456 11.57 -43.16 6.15
C ARG A 456 10.24 -42.65 5.60
N ALA A 457 9.53 -41.80 6.35
CA ALA A 457 8.28 -41.20 5.90
C ALA A 457 8.51 -40.24 4.70
N VAL A 458 9.55 -39.41 4.77
CA VAL A 458 9.92 -38.49 3.68
C VAL A 458 10.28 -39.28 2.42
N ARG A 459 11.12 -40.33 2.52
CA ARG A 459 11.48 -41.19 1.39
C ARG A 459 10.30 -42.00 0.84
N GLY A 460 9.34 -42.35 1.68
CA GLY A 460 8.14 -43.09 1.31
C GLY A 460 7.04 -42.21 0.70
N THR A 461 7.21 -40.89 0.69
CA THR A 461 6.23 -39.96 0.14
C THR A 461 6.32 -39.93 -1.39
N ASP A 462 5.22 -40.28 -2.06
CA ASP A 462 5.12 -40.21 -3.52
C ASP A 462 5.47 -38.80 -4.04
N GLY A 463 6.43 -38.71 -4.96
CA GLY A 463 6.92 -37.46 -5.56
C GLY A 463 8.25 -36.95 -4.98
N ILE A 464 8.82 -37.60 -3.96
CA ILE A 464 10.18 -37.31 -3.47
C ILE A 464 11.18 -38.29 -4.10
N VAL A 465 12.22 -37.77 -4.74
CA VAL A 465 13.22 -38.56 -5.48
C VAL A 465 14.49 -38.79 -4.66
N ARG A 466 14.90 -37.79 -3.87
CA ARG A 466 16.14 -37.84 -3.11
C ARG A 466 15.96 -37.14 -1.77
N VAL A 467 16.53 -37.74 -0.72
CA VAL A 467 16.58 -37.16 0.62
C VAL A 467 18.01 -37.24 1.14
N GLU A 468 18.50 -36.13 1.65
CA GLU A 468 19.85 -35.99 2.19
C GLU A 468 19.77 -35.40 3.60
N GLU A 469 20.37 -36.07 4.58
CA GLU A 469 20.59 -35.48 5.90
C GLU A 469 21.65 -34.38 5.77
N GLN A 470 21.34 -33.18 6.28
CA GLN A 470 22.21 -32.01 6.23
C GLN A 470 22.97 -31.85 7.54
N ARG A 471 22.29 -31.30 8.55
CA ARG A 471 22.88 -30.95 9.84
C ARG A 471 21.98 -31.41 10.98
N SER A 472 22.61 -31.74 12.09
CA SER A 472 21.95 -32.13 13.33
C SER A 472 22.49 -31.28 14.48
N GLY A 473 21.62 -30.76 15.33
CA GLY A 473 21.98 -29.92 16.47
C GLY A 473 20.76 -29.40 17.22
N GLY A 474 20.94 -28.95 18.46
CA GLY A 474 19.81 -28.40 19.25
C GLY A 474 18.63 -29.35 19.46
N GLY A 475 18.80 -30.65 19.26
CA GLY A 475 17.72 -31.65 19.31
C GLY A 475 16.89 -31.80 18.03
N TRP A 476 17.31 -31.16 16.93
CA TRP A 476 16.72 -31.23 15.61
C TRP A 476 17.71 -31.78 14.57
N THR A 477 17.16 -32.45 13.57
CA THR A 477 17.87 -32.96 12.40
C THR A 477 17.21 -32.42 11.14
N GLU A 478 18.01 -31.83 10.27
CA GLU A 478 17.59 -31.26 8.99
C GLU A 478 17.80 -32.24 7.85
N PHE A 479 16.76 -32.41 7.06
CA PHE A 479 16.77 -33.15 5.80
C PHE A 479 16.45 -32.21 4.65
N SER A 480 17.20 -32.35 3.56
CA SER A 480 16.87 -31.80 2.25
C SER A 480 16.14 -32.86 1.43
N ALA A 481 14.88 -32.61 1.10
CA ALA A 481 14.06 -33.49 0.27
C ALA A 481 13.86 -32.86 -1.12
N PHE A 482 14.22 -33.58 -2.17
CA PHE A 482 14.12 -33.12 -3.55
C PHE A 482 12.91 -33.76 -4.22
N ALA A 483 11.97 -32.91 -4.65
CA ALA A 483 10.80 -33.35 -5.41
C ALA A 483 11.16 -33.71 -6.87
N GLU A 484 10.35 -34.59 -7.46
CA GLU A 484 10.41 -34.94 -8.89
C GLU A 484 9.95 -33.76 -9.76
N ASP A 485 8.85 -33.13 -9.35
CA ASP A 485 8.23 -32.02 -10.05
C ASP A 485 9.02 -30.72 -9.92
N ALA A 486 8.84 -29.82 -10.89
CA ALA A 486 9.48 -28.51 -10.88
C ALA A 486 9.05 -27.65 -9.67
N PRO A 487 9.95 -26.82 -9.12
CA PRO A 487 9.64 -25.90 -8.02
C PRO A 487 8.42 -25.02 -8.28
N GLU A 488 7.60 -24.80 -7.25
CA GLU A 488 6.43 -23.93 -7.24
C GLU A 488 5.32 -24.35 -8.24
N SER A 489 5.40 -25.57 -8.76
CA SER A 489 4.37 -26.16 -9.63
C SER A 489 3.18 -26.71 -8.84
N ALA A 490 2.05 -26.89 -9.50
CA ALA A 490 0.87 -27.49 -8.88
C ALA A 490 1.13 -28.94 -8.41
N ALA A 491 1.99 -29.67 -9.12
CA ALA A 491 2.36 -31.04 -8.77
C ALA A 491 3.28 -31.08 -7.55
N GLU A 492 4.30 -30.23 -7.48
CA GLU A 492 5.14 -30.10 -6.28
C GLU A 492 4.31 -29.67 -5.07
N THR A 493 3.36 -28.75 -5.26
CA THR A 493 2.44 -28.34 -4.18
C THR A 493 1.65 -29.52 -3.63
N ALA A 494 1.20 -30.45 -4.48
CA ALA A 494 0.52 -31.67 -4.03
C ALA A 494 1.49 -32.60 -3.27
N THR A 495 2.74 -32.68 -3.70
CA THR A 495 3.81 -33.42 -3.01
C THR A 495 4.08 -32.84 -1.61
N ILE A 496 4.17 -31.52 -1.46
CA ILE A 496 4.33 -30.85 -0.15
C ILE A 496 3.18 -31.20 0.80
N ARG A 497 1.92 -31.18 0.30
CA ARG A 497 0.76 -31.56 1.12
C ARG A 497 0.77 -33.03 1.55
N ARG A 498 1.16 -33.94 0.63
CA ARG A 498 1.33 -35.36 0.98
C ARG A 498 2.44 -35.55 2.01
N LEU A 499 3.55 -34.83 1.85
CA LEU A 499 4.68 -34.87 2.78
C LEU A 499 4.29 -34.40 4.19
N ARG A 500 3.56 -33.29 4.30
CA ARG A 500 3.01 -32.83 5.59
C ARG A 500 2.06 -33.85 6.20
N GLY A 501 1.11 -34.38 5.42
CA GLY A 501 0.19 -35.41 5.91
C GLY A 501 0.89 -36.69 6.39
N ALA A 502 1.91 -37.16 5.67
CA ALA A 502 2.68 -38.34 6.06
C ALA A 502 3.50 -38.12 7.35
N LEU A 503 3.95 -36.89 7.59
CA LEU A 503 4.66 -36.52 8.81
C LEU A 503 3.71 -36.30 9.99
N ASP A 504 2.52 -35.76 9.76
CA ASP A 504 1.48 -35.57 10.78
C ASP A 504 0.92 -36.91 11.32
N GLU A 505 0.96 -37.98 10.53
CA GLU A 505 0.58 -39.34 10.96
C GLU A 505 1.56 -39.94 11.99
N LEU A 506 2.76 -39.38 12.13
CA LEU A 506 3.72 -39.79 13.14
C LEU A 506 3.37 -39.14 14.48
N ASP A 507 2.41 -39.74 15.21
CA ASP A 507 1.92 -39.29 16.54
C ASP A 507 3.02 -38.99 17.59
N THR A 508 4.25 -39.45 17.37
CA THR A 508 5.40 -39.28 18.27
C THR A 508 6.48 -38.34 17.73
N ALA A 509 6.48 -38.01 16.44
CA ALA A 509 7.54 -37.23 15.80
C ALA A 509 7.08 -35.80 15.52
N GLU A 510 7.68 -34.83 16.21
CA GLU A 510 7.51 -33.43 15.81
C GLU A 510 8.38 -33.18 14.57
N ALA A 511 7.75 -33.17 13.40
CA ALA A 511 8.39 -32.91 12.11
C ALA A 511 7.68 -31.76 11.38
N LEU A 512 8.47 -30.91 10.73
CA LEU A 512 8.01 -29.69 10.09
C LEU A 512 8.57 -29.58 8.67
N VAL A 513 7.75 -29.08 7.74
CA VAL A 513 8.13 -28.89 6.34
C VAL A 513 8.22 -27.40 6.01
N GLY A 514 9.40 -26.99 5.57
CA GLY A 514 9.73 -25.64 5.11
C GLY A 514 10.47 -25.64 3.78
N GLY A 515 11.26 -24.60 3.56
CA GLY A 515 11.84 -24.28 2.26
C GLY A 515 10.93 -23.37 1.43
N VAL A 516 11.48 -22.80 0.35
CA VAL A 516 10.83 -21.74 -0.43
C VAL A 516 9.46 -22.15 -0.98
N SER A 517 9.33 -23.35 -1.56
CA SER A 517 8.05 -23.81 -2.12
C SER A 517 6.98 -23.99 -1.03
N ALA A 518 7.38 -24.45 0.16
CA ALA A 518 6.47 -24.57 1.31
C ALA A 518 6.06 -23.19 1.86
N GLN A 519 7.00 -22.24 1.91
CA GLN A 519 6.72 -20.83 2.25
C GLN A 519 5.70 -20.21 1.29
N GLN A 520 5.88 -20.39 -0.02
CA GLN A 520 4.95 -19.90 -1.04
C GLN A 520 3.56 -20.54 -0.94
N LEU A 521 3.50 -21.84 -0.60
CA LEU A 521 2.23 -22.51 -0.32
C LEU A 521 1.53 -21.90 0.91
N ASP A 522 2.27 -21.74 2.01
CA ASP A 522 1.74 -21.18 3.26
C ASP A 522 1.25 -19.75 3.08
N LEU A 523 2.02 -18.91 2.36
CA LEU A 523 1.60 -17.55 1.97
C LEU A 523 0.26 -17.58 1.22
N ARG A 524 0.14 -18.40 0.17
CA ARG A 524 -1.09 -18.50 -0.65
C ARG A 524 -2.29 -18.97 0.15
N GLU A 525 -2.11 -19.96 1.04
CA GLU A 525 -3.19 -20.50 1.85
C GLU A 525 -3.63 -19.52 2.95
N THR A 526 -2.68 -18.88 3.63
CA THR A 526 -2.97 -17.85 4.64
C THR A 526 -3.59 -16.61 4.02
N ASP A 527 -3.09 -16.11 2.88
CA ASP A 527 -3.71 -14.98 2.17
C ASP A 527 -5.18 -15.27 1.81
N ALA A 528 -5.48 -16.51 1.39
CA ALA A 528 -6.84 -16.90 1.09
C ALA A 528 -7.73 -16.93 2.35
N ALA A 529 -7.18 -17.33 3.49
CA ALA A 529 -7.86 -17.31 4.79
C ALA A 529 -8.08 -15.87 5.30
N ASP A 530 -7.02 -15.06 5.31
CA ASP A 530 -7.05 -13.65 5.71
C ASP A 530 -8.05 -12.87 4.87
N ARG A 531 -8.07 -13.09 3.55
CA ARG A 531 -9.07 -12.47 2.67
C ARG A 531 -10.51 -12.82 3.06
N ARG A 532 -10.79 -14.05 3.50
CA ARG A 532 -12.15 -14.46 3.93
C ARG A 532 -12.55 -13.84 5.26
N LEU A 533 -11.58 -13.49 6.11
CA LEU A 533 -11.83 -12.90 7.43
C LEU A 533 -11.83 -11.36 7.39
N VAL A 534 -10.79 -10.77 6.82
CA VAL A 534 -10.50 -9.33 6.87
C VAL A 534 -11.43 -8.54 5.95
N ILE A 535 -11.77 -9.04 4.74
CA ILE A 535 -12.68 -8.32 3.82
C ILE A 535 -14.05 -8.07 4.47
N PRO A 536 -14.77 -9.09 5.02
CA PRO A 536 -16.02 -8.85 5.72
C PRO A 536 -15.87 -7.94 6.94
N LEU A 537 -14.76 -8.06 7.68
CA LEU A 537 -14.49 -7.24 8.86
C LEU A 537 -14.34 -5.75 8.50
N VAL A 538 -13.55 -5.44 7.47
CA VAL A 538 -13.37 -4.07 6.95
C VAL A 538 -14.70 -3.51 6.46
N LEU A 539 -15.47 -4.29 5.69
CA LEU A 539 -16.80 -3.87 5.21
C LEU A 539 -17.74 -3.56 6.37
N ALA A 540 -17.77 -4.42 7.39
CA ALA A 540 -18.60 -4.21 8.56
C ALA A 540 -18.18 -2.96 9.35
N ALA A 541 -16.87 -2.75 9.56
CA ALA A 541 -16.34 -1.58 10.24
C ALA A 541 -16.68 -0.28 9.49
N VAL A 542 -16.44 -0.24 8.19
CA VAL A 542 -16.73 0.92 7.33
C VAL A 542 -18.24 1.19 7.26
N LEU A 543 -19.06 0.14 7.08
CA LEU A 543 -20.51 0.26 7.08
C LEU A 543 -21.03 0.81 8.41
N LEU A 544 -20.51 0.34 9.54
CA LEU A 544 -20.90 0.80 10.87
C LEU A 544 -20.61 2.29 11.04
N VAL A 545 -19.41 2.74 10.67
CA VAL A 545 -19.05 4.16 10.76
C VAL A 545 -19.91 5.01 9.83
N LEU A 546 -20.15 4.57 8.60
CA LEU A 546 -21.03 5.26 7.65
C LEU A 546 -22.48 5.35 8.14
N VAL A 547 -23.01 4.29 8.74
CA VAL A 547 -24.36 4.27 9.33
C VAL A 547 -24.45 5.28 10.47
N LEU A 548 -23.46 5.31 11.35
CA LEU A 548 -23.39 6.27 12.46
C LEU A 548 -23.33 7.72 11.96
N LEU A 549 -22.51 7.97 10.93
CA LEU A 549 -22.26 9.29 10.39
C LEU A 549 -23.45 9.84 9.59
N LEU A 550 -23.96 9.04 8.65
CA LEU A 550 -25.06 9.44 7.77
C LEU A 550 -26.43 9.30 8.46
N ARG A 551 -26.50 8.58 9.58
CA ARG A 551 -27.75 8.25 10.31
C ARG A 551 -28.80 7.66 9.37
N SER A 552 -28.35 6.80 8.46
CA SER A 552 -29.12 6.13 7.42
C SER A 552 -28.50 4.77 7.15
N LEU A 553 -29.30 3.80 6.66
CA LEU A 553 -28.81 2.47 6.28
C LEU A 553 -28.61 2.34 4.76
N VAL A 554 -29.46 3.00 3.96
CA VAL A 554 -29.43 2.85 2.50
C VAL A 554 -28.22 3.54 1.88
N ALA A 555 -27.92 4.78 2.27
CA ALA A 555 -26.77 5.50 1.73
C ALA A 555 -25.43 4.77 1.99
N PRO A 556 -25.12 4.30 3.22
CA PRO A 556 -23.94 3.48 3.46
C PRO A 556 -23.84 2.23 2.58
N LEU A 557 -24.94 1.50 2.40
CA LEU A 557 -24.96 0.29 1.57
C LEU A 557 -24.67 0.62 0.10
N VAL A 558 -25.28 1.68 -0.43
CA VAL A 558 -25.03 2.14 -1.81
C VAL A 558 -23.58 2.55 -1.99
N LEU A 559 -23.03 3.35 -1.06
CA LEU A 559 -21.63 3.78 -1.11
C LEU A 559 -20.67 2.59 -1.05
N THR A 560 -20.91 1.67 -0.12
CA THR A 560 -20.05 0.49 0.07
C THR A 560 -20.10 -0.43 -1.15
N ALA A 561 -21.30 -0.72 -1.68
CA ALA A 561 -21.45 -1.54 -2.88
C ALA A 561 -20.76 -0.90 -4.11
N ALA A 562 -20.86 0.43 -4.24
CA ALA A 562 -20.25 1.17 -5.33
C ALA A 562 -18.71 1.14 -5.25
N VAL A 563 -18.14 1.26 -4.05
CA VAL A 563 -16.69 1.17 -3.82
C VAL A 563 -16.18 -0.25 -4.06
N VAL A 564 -16.91 -1.28 -3.61
CA VAL A 564 -16.58 -2.69 -3.91
C VAL A 564 -16.58 -2.97 -5.40
N ALA A 565 -17.56 -2.43 -6.15
CA ALA A 565 -17.59 -2.54 -7.60
C ALA A 565 -16.41 -1.83 -8.27
N SER A 566 -15.98 -0.66 -7.74
CA SER A 566 -14.78 0.04 -8.21
C SER A 566 -13.52 -0.79 -7.99
N TRP A 567 -13.36 -1.38 -6.79
CA TRP A 567 -12.24 -2.25 -6.45
C TRP A 567 -12.19 -3.47 -7.38
N ALA A 568 -13.32 -4.15 -7.57
CA ALA A 568 -13.38 -5.32 -8.45
C ALA A 568 -13.00 -4.97 -9.91
N ALA A 569 -13.44 -3.81 -10.40
CA ALA A 569 -13.07 -3.32 -11.72
C ALA A 569 -11.58 -2.92 -11.82
N ALA A 570 -11.02 -2.31 -10.77
CA ALA A 570 -9.60 -1.95 -10.72
C ALA A 570 -8.71 -3.19 -10.68
N LEU A 571 -9.07 -4.19 -9.88
CA LEU A 571 -8.40 -5.48 -9.84
C LEU A 571 -8.51 -6.17 -11.21
N GLY A 572 -9.70 -6.17 -11.82
CA GLY A 572 -9.86 -6.76 -13.15
C GLY A 572 -9.07 -6.07 -14.25
N LEU A 573 -8.90 -4.75 -14.18
CA LEU A 573 -7.97 -4.02 -15.05
C LEU A 573 -6.51 -4.44 -14.84
N GLY A 574 -6.12 -4.80 -13.61
CA GLY A 574 -4.79 -5.38 -13.34
C GLY A 574 -4.52 -6.60 -14.22
N GLY A 575 -5.46 -7.53 -14.31
CA GLY A 575 -5.32 -8.73 -15.17
C GLY A 575 -5.22 -8.43 -16.67
N LEU A 576 -5.72 -7.27 -17.12
CA LEU A 576 -5.59 -6.83 -18.52
C LEU A 576 -4.28 -6.08 -18.80
N VAL A 577 -3.56 -5.65 -17.75
CA VAL A 577 -2.41 -4.74 -17.85
C VAL A 577 -1.11 -5.41 -17.40
N PHE A 578 -1.11 -6.21 -16.34
CA PHE A 578 0.10 -6.72 -15.70
C PHE A 578 0.99 -7.53 -16.64
N GLU A 579 0.52 -8.64 -17.21
CA GLU A 579 1.31 -9.39 -18.18
C GLU A 579 1.38 -8.70 -19.55
N PRO A 580 0.27 -8.26 -20.19
CA PRO A 580 0.33 -7.81 -21.59
C PRO A 580 1.01 -6.45 -21.79
N VAL A 581 0.98 -5.57 -20.79
CA VAL A 581 1.48 -4.19 -20.89
C VAL A 581 2.73 -3.99 -20.05
N LEU A 582 2.74 -4.50 -18.81
CA LEU A 582 3.87 -4.32 -17.88
C LEU A 582 4.86 -5.48 -17.89
N GLY A 583 4.52 -6.62 -18.49
CA GLY A 583 5.40 -7.80 -18.57
C GLY A 583 5.56 -8.56 -17.26
N PHE A 584 4.66 -8.37 -16.29
CA PHE A 584 4.71 -9.09 -15.01
C PHE A 584 4.27 -10.54 -15.22
N ALA A 585 5.18 -11.48 -14.96
CA ALA A 585 4.97 -12.91 -15.20
C ALA A 585 4.06 -13.60 -14.17
N GLY A 586 3.77 -12.93 -13.05
CA GLY A 586 2.89 -13.41 -12.00
C GLY A 586 2.31 -12.27 -11.19
N THR A 587 1.27 -12.57 -10.41
CA THR A 587 0.63 -11.61 -9.50
C THR A 587 0.75 -12.09 -8.06
N ASP A 588 1.07 -11.15 -7.18
CA ASP A 588 1.23 -11.46 -5.77
C ASP A 588 -0.11 -11.86 -5.13
N PRO A 589 -0.18 -12.96 -4.35
CA PRO A 589 -1.44 -13.44 -3.75
C PRO A 589 -2.10 -12.45 -2.78
N GLY A 590 -1.34 -11.53 -2.19
CA GLY A 590 -1.81 -10.53 -1.23
C GLY A 590 -2.44 -9.29 -1.88
N ILE A 591 -2.26 -9.08 -3.20
CA ILE A 591 -2.78 -7.91 -3.93
C ILE A 591 -4.29 -7.70 -3.74
N PRO A 592 -5.17 -8.73 -3.88
CA PRO A 592 -6.60 -8.54 -3.70
C PRO A 592 -6.96 -8.03 -2.31
N LEU A 593 -6.33 -8.54 -1.25
CA LEU A 593 -6.61 -8.11 0.13
C LEU A 593 -6.12 -6.68 0.35
N MET A 594 -4.88 -6.40 -0.03
CA MET A 594 -4.25 -5.11 0.23
C MET A 594 -4.95 -3.97 -0.53
N THR A 595 -5.18 -4.17 -1.82
CA THR A 595 -5.91 -3.19 -2.65
C THR A 595 -7.35 -3.01 -2.20
N PHE A 596 -8.00 -4.06 -1.68
CA PHE A 596 -9.35 -3.96 -1.11
C PHE A 596 -9.37 -3.02 0.08
N VAL A 597 -8.49 -3.26 1.04
CA VAL A 597 -8.42 -2.45 2.27
C VAL A 597 -8.14 -0.99 1.91
N PHE A 598 -7.16 -0.71 1.05
CA PHE A 598 -6.86 0.65 0.65
C PHE A 598 -7.98 1.33 -0.14
N LEU A 599 -8.55 0.68 -1.15
CA LEU A 599 -9.60 1.28 -1.97
C LEU A 599 -10.90 1.46 -1.20
N VAL A 600 -11.24 0.56 -0.27
CA VAL A 600 -12.42 0.71 0.58
C VAL A 600 -12.19 1.76 1.66
N ALA A 601 -11.06 1.71 2.36
CA ALA A 601 -10.73 2.67 3.41
C ALA A 601 -10.65 4.10 2.85
N LEU A 602 -9.88 4.31 1.78
CA LEU A 602 -9.68 5.64 1.17
C LEU A 602 -10.82 6.05 0.23
N GLY A 603 -11.44 5.11 -0.49
CA GLY A 603 -12.49 5.44 -1.47
C GLY A 603 -13.80 5.89 -0.83
N VAL A 604 -14.08 5.49 0.41
CA VAL A 604 -15.30 5.90 1.12
C VAL A 604 -15.25 7.38 1.54
N ASP A 605 -14.06 7.94 1.74
CA ASP A 605 -13.86 9.30 2.24
C ASP A 605 -14.58 10.36 1.41
N TYR A 606 -14.42 10.32 0.10
CA TYR A 606 -15.09 11.26 -0.78
C TYR A 606 -16.62 11.03 -0.82
N GLY A 607 -17.10 9.84 -0.43
CA GLY A 607 -18.52 9.47 -0.33
C GLY A 607 -19.15 10.19 0.82
N ILE A 608 -18.42 10.17 1.93
CA ILE A 608 -18.72 10.95 3.11
C ILE A 608 -18.78 12.44 2.76
N PHE A 609 -17.81 13.01 2.05
CA PHE A 609 -17.84 14.45 1.70
C PHE A 609 -19.03 14.84 0.83
N LEU A 610 -19.30 14.09 -0.24
CA LEU A 610 -20.43 14.37 -1.12
C LEU A 610 -21.77 14.24 -0.39
N MET A 611 -21.94 13.18 0.41
CA MET A 611 -23.17 12.95 1.16
C MET A 611 -23.35 13.93 2.31
N HIS A 612 -22.27 14.29 3.01
CA HIS A 612 -22.31 15.31 4.05
C HIS A 612 -22.73 16.67 3.47
N ARG A 613 -22.18 17.05 2.32
CA ARG A 613 -22.57 18.29 1.62
C ARG A 613 -24.01 18.24 1.12
N THR A 614 -24.44 17.10 0.58
CA THR A 614 -25.83 16.88 0.16
C THR A 614 -26.79 17.04 1.35
N ARG A 615 -26.41 16.49 2.51
CA ARG A 615 -27.18 16.61 3.75
C ARG A 615 -27.27 18.06 4.22
N GLU A 616 -26.16 18.80 4.16
CA GLU A 616 -26.09 20.20 4.55
C GLU A 616 -27.03 21.07 3.72
N GLU A 617 -27.01 20.91 2.39
CA GLU A 617 -27.91 21.65 1.49
C GLU A 617 -29.38 21.22 1.64
N ALA A 618 -29.64 19.93 1.87
CA ALA A 618 -31.00 19.44 2.14
C ALA A 618 -31.58 20.02 3.44
N LEU A 619 -30.77 20.14 4.49
CA LEU A 619 -31.17 20.76 5.76
C LEU A 619 -31.41 22.28 5.63
N ARG A 620 -30.87 22.92 4.59
CA ARG A 620 -31.15 24.33 4.25
C ARG A 620 -32.43 24.51 3.44
N GLY A 621 -33.17 23.43 3.17
CA GLY A 621 -34.46 23.44 2.48
C GLY A 621 -34.40 23.15 0.98
N VAL A 622 -33.23 22.79 0.43
CA VAL A 622 -33.12 22.37 -0.97
C VAL A 622 -33.68 20.95 -1.11
N PRO A 623 -34.53 20.65 -2.12
CA PRO A 623 -35.00 19.29 -2.37
C PRO A 623 -33.84 18.31 -2.50
N VAL A 624 -33.97 17.09 -1.95
CA VAL A 624 -32.86 16.12 -1.84
C VAL A 624 -32.18 15.82 -3.18
N THR A 625 -32.96 15.73 -4.26
CA THR A 625 -32.47 15.50 -5.62
C THR A 625 -31.63 16.67 -6.14
N GLU A 626 -32.05 17.91 -5.88
CA GLU A 626 -31.32 19.12 -6.26
C GLU A 626 -30.10 19.35 -5.37
N ALA A 627 -30.21 19.06 -4.07
CA ALA A 627 -29.13 19.14 -3.09
C ALA A 627 -27.92 18.28 -3.51
N SER A 628 -28.16 17.08 -4.06
CA SER A 628 -27.09 16.20 -4.55
C SER A 628 -26.33 16.80 -5.75
N LEU A 629 -27.03 17.50 -6.65
CA LEU A 629 -26.43 18.17 -7.80
C LEU A 629 -25.68 19.43 -7.40
N VAL A 630 -26.21 20.20 -6.45
CA VAL A 630 -25.55 21.38 -5.88
C VAL A 630 -24.26 20.96 -5.15
N ALA A 631 -24.33 19.88 -4.36
CA ALA A 631 -23.17 19.30 -3.72
C ALA A 631 -22.11 18.91 -4.76
N LEU A 632 -22.47 18.11 -5.78
CA LEU A 632 -21.54 17.69 -6.83
C LEU A 632 -20.89 18.86 -7.59
N ARG A 633 -21.65 19.92 -7.90
CA ARG A 633 -21.13 21.11 -8.60
C ARG A 633 -20.13 21.90 -7.76
N SER A 634 -20.35 21.98 -6.45
CA SER A 634 -19.50 22.75 -5.53
C SER A 634 -18.27 21.97 -5.08
N THR A 635 -18.39 20.66 -4.83
CA THR A 635 -17.28 19.84 -4.28
C THR A 635 -16.59 18.97 -5.32
N GLY A 636 -17.22 18.69 -6.47
CA GLY A 636 -16.70 17.74 -7.47
C GLY A 636 -15.31 18.08 -8.00
N GLY A 637 -15.02 19.36 -8.25
CA GLY A 637 -13.70 19.79 -8.70
C GLY A 637 -12.59 19.59 -7.66
N VAL A 638 -12.91 19.79 -6.38
CA VAL A 638 -11.97 19.60 -5.27
C VAL A 638 -11.73 18.11 -5.05
N ILE A 639 -12.81 17.32 -5.00
CA ILE A 639 -12.77 15.87 -4.86
C ILE A 639 -11.97 15.24 -6.01
N ALA A 640 -12.17 15.68 -7.25
CA ALA A 640 -11.41 15.15 -8.38
C ALA A 640 -9.93 15.51 -8.34
N SER A 641 -9.61 16.72 -7.89
CA SER A 641 -8.21 17.12 -7.72
C SER A 641 -7.53 16.29 -6.63
N ALA A 642 -8.22 16.04 -5.52
CA ALA A 642 -7.75 15.16 -4.45
C ALA A 642 -7.56 13.72 -4.92
N GLY A 643 -8.54 13.16 -5.63
CA GLY A 643 -8.46 11.82 -6.21
C GLY A 643 -7.28 11.65 -7.17
N ILE A 644 -7.01 12.65 -8.02
CA ILE A 644 -5.83 12.64 -8.91
C ILE A 644 -4.53 12.66 -8.12
N VAL A 645 -4.43 13.49 -7.08
CA VAL A 645 -3.23 13.57 -6.23
C VAL A 645 -3.00 12.24 -5.51
N LEU A 646 -4.05 11.66 -4.93
CA LEU A 646 -3.98 10.37 -4.25
C LEU A 646 -3.57 9.25 -5.22
N ALA A 647 -4.18 9.18 -6.39
CA ALA A 647 -3.82 8.21 -7.43
C ALA A 647 -2.36 8.36 -7.86
N ALA A 648 -1.88 9.60 -8.04
CA ALA A 648 -0.50 9.86 -8.40
C ALA A 648 0.50 9.46 -7.29
N THR A 649 0.15 9.66 -6.00
CA THR A 649 1.01 9.21 -4.89
C THR A 649 1.16 7.69 -4.88
N PHE A 650 0.09 6.93 -5.15
CA PHE A 650 0.19 5.47 -5.26
C PHE A 650 0.89 5.03 -6.54
N CYS A 651 0.79 5.78 -7.63
CA CYS A 651 1.53 5.51 -8.87
C CYS A 651 3.06 5.58 -8.66
N VAL A 652 3.54 6.33 -7.67
CA VAL A 652 4.96 6.36 -7.33
C VAL A 652 5.44 5.03 -6.72
N LEU A 653 4.56 4.25 -6.08
CA LEU A 653 4.92 2.87 -5.71
C LEU A 653 5.16 1.98 -6.96
N ALA A 654 4.60 2.34 -8.12
CA ALA A 654 4.85 1.63 -9.37
C ALA A 654 6.19 1.93 -10.03
N THR A 655 6.96 2.88 -9.49
CA THR A 655 8.36 3.06 -9.88
C THR A 655 9.30 2.24 -8.99
N LEU A 656 8.78 1.52 -8.00
CA LEU A 656 9.59 0.62 -7.19
C LEU A 656 9.96 -0.61 -8.02
N PRO A 657 11.22 -1.07 -7.95
CA PRO A 657 11.70 -2.22 -8.74
C PRO A 657 11.21 -3.58 -8.21
N MET A 658 10.08 -3.60 -7.50
CA MET A 658 9.43 -4.77 -6.91
C MET A 658 8.03 -4.91 -7.50
N VAL A 659 7.72 -6.07 -8.07
CA VAL A 659 6.44 -6.31 -8.78
C VAL A 659 5.24 -6.09 -7.85
N LEU A 660 5.26 -6.62 -6.62
CA LEU A 660 4.18 -6.42 -5.64
C LEU A 660 3.87 -4.93 -5.40
N MET A 661 4.90 -4.09 -5.25
CA MET A 661 4.72 -2.66 -5.03
C MET A 661 4.12 -1.97 -6.26
N ALA A 662 4.53 -2.39 -7.45
CA ALA A 662 4.02 -1.85 -8.69
C ALA A 662 2.58 -2.26 -8.97
N GLU A 663 2.25 -3.53 -8.77
CA GLU A 663 0.88 -4.04 -8.84
C GLU A 663 -0.04 -3.28 -7.86
N LEU A 664 0.41 -3.11 -6.61
CA LEU A 664 -0.32 -2.38 -5.57
C LEU A 664 -0.55 -0.92 -5.98
N GLY A 665 0.51 -0.23 -6.42
CA GLY A 665 0.45 1.16 -6.85
C GLY A 665 -0.49 1.39 -8.03
N VAL A 666 -0.42 0.54 -9.06
CA VAL A 666 -1.28 0.62 -10.25
C VAL A 666 -2.74 0.37 -9.91
N VAL A 667 -3.06 -0.70 -9.18
CA VAL A 667 -4.46 -1.06 -8.87
C VAL A 667 -5.10 0.00 -7.98
N ILE A 668 -4.39 0.50 -6.97
CA ILE A 668 -4.92 1.56 -6.10
C ILE A 668 -5.10 2.85 -6.91
N ALA A 669 -4.12 3.26 -7.73
CA ALA A 669 -4.22 4.46 -8.54
C ALA A 669 -5.43 4.41 -9.49
N VAL A 670 -5.59 3.29 -10.22
CA VAL A 670 -6.73 3.08 -11.12
C VAL A 670 -8.05 3.04 -10.35
N GLY A 671 -8.11 2.35 -9.22
CA GLY A 671 -9.32 2.25 -8.41
C GLY A 671 -9.77 3.59 -7.83
N VAL A 672 -8.84 4.43 -7.39
CA VAL A 672 -9.13 5.80 -6.94
C VAL A 672 -9.65 6.67 -8.09
N LEU A 673 -9.08 6.55 -9.29
CA LEU A 673 -9.55 7.29 -10.46
C LEU A 673 -10.94 6.83 -10.91
N LEU A 674 -11.18 5.52 -10.95
CA LEU A 674 -12.50 4.95 -11.25
C LEU A 674 -13.54 5.42 -10.23
N ASP A 675 -13.20 5.37 -8.94
CA ASP A 675 -14.10 5.83 -7.89
C ASP A 675 -14.46 7.31 -8.05
N THR A 676 -13.44 8.14 -8.27
CA THR A 676 -13.56 9.59 -8.41
C THR A 676 -14.41 10.01 -9.60
N PHE A 677 -14.09 9.50 -10.80
CA PHE A 677 -14.67 9.99 -12.05
C PHE A 677 -15.91 9.22 -12.50
N LEU A 678 -15.97 7.91 -12.23
CA LEU A 678 -17.08 7.06 -12.67
C LEU A 678 -18.06 6.83 -11.53
N VAL A 679 -17.60 6.23 -10.43
CA VAL A 679 -18.49 5.72 -9.39
C VAL A 679 -19.21 6.85 -8.66
N ARG A 680 -18.46 7.78 -8.09
CA ARG A 680 -19.01 8.89 -7.31
C ARG A 680 -19.81 9.85 -8.16
N THR A 681 -19.22 10.26 -9.28
CA THR A 681 -19.80 11.32 -10.12
C THR A 681 -21.06 10.82 -10.82
N TYR A 682 -21.07 9.57 -11.32
CA TYR A 682 -22.21 9.02 -12.04
C TYR A 682 -23.06 8.04 -11.24
N LEU A 683 -22.49 6.96 -10.69
CA LEU A 683 -23.27 5.90 -10.04
C LEU A 683 -23.93 6.38 -8.75
N VAL A 684 -23.18 6.98 -7.83
CA VAL A 684 -23.71 7.47 -6.54
C VAL A 684 -24.71 8.60 -6.77
N THR A 685 -24.41 9.55 -7.65
CA THR A 685 -25.35 10.63 -8.01
C THR A 685 -26.63 10.08 -8.63
N SER A 686 -26.55 9.13 -9.57
CA SER A 686 -27.72 8.54 -10.23
C SER A 686 -28.56 7.71 -9.26
N ALA A 687 -27.91 6.94 -8.37
CA ALA A 687 -28.57 6.23 -7.29
C ALA A 687 -29.31 7.21 -6.34
N GLY A 688 -28.69 8.37 -6.03
CA GLY A 688 -29.32 9.47 -5.30
C GLY A 688 -30.59 9.99 -5.96
N GLN A 689 -30.57 10.18 -7.28
CA GLN A 689 -31.72 10.62 -8.05
C GLN A 689 -32.86 9.59 -8.08
N LEU A 690 -32.53 8.29 -8.10
CA LEU A 690 -33.52 7.21 -8.14
C LEU A 690 -34.13 6.93 -6.77
N LEU A 691 -33.29 6.80 -5.74
CA LEU A 691 -33.73 6.47 -4.39
C LEU A 691 -34.38 7.67 -3.69
N LYS A 692 -34.05 8.91 -4.09
CA LYS A 692 -34.63 10.15 -3.55
C LYS A 692 -34.59 10.13 -2.01
N ARG A 693 -35.74 10.26 -1.35
CA ARG A 693 -35.88 10.21 0.12
C ARG A 693 -35.44 8.88 0.75
N TRP A 694 -35.54 7.77 0.02
CA TRP A 694 -35.17 6.44 0.55
C TRP A 694 -33.68 6.31 0.79
N MET A 695 -32.86 7.11 0.10
CA MET A 695 -31.42 7.21 0.34
C MET A 695 -31.10 7.54 1.81
N TRP A 696 -31.99 8.25 2.50
CA TRP A 696 -31.80 8.70 3.88
C TRP A 696 -32.55 7.86 4.91
N TRP A 697 -33.22 6.78 4.51
CA TRP A 697 -33.97 5.95 5.44
C TRP A 697 -33.02 5.23 6.42
N PRO A 698 -33.35 5.10 7.72
CA PRO A 698 -34.55 5.56 8.45
C PRO A 698 -34.46 6.97 9.08
N GLY A 699 -33.51 7.80 8.64
CA GLY A 699 -33.23 9.12 9.23
C GLY A 699 -34.31 10.19 8.98
N ARG A 700 -34.21 11.31 9.71
CA ARG A 700 -35.20 12.43 9.70
C ARG A 700 -35.49 13.02 8.31
N LEU A 701 -34.51 13.00 7.40
CA LEU A 701 -34.68 13.49 6.02
C LEU A 701 -35.63 12.60 5.19
N SER A 702 -35.84 11.34 5.58
CA SER A 702 -36.83 10.46 4.95
C SER A 702 -38.27 10.76 5.40
N ALA A 703 -38.45 11.45 6.53
CA ALA A 703 -39.75 11.75 7.14
C ALA A 703 -40.31 13.13 6.74
N ALA A 704 -39.45 14.15 6.58
CA ALA A 704 -39.85 15.55 6.38
C ALA A 704 -40.69 15.82 5.11
N GLU A 705 -40.61 14.95 4.09
CA GLU A 705 -41.39 15.11 2.84
C GLU A 705 -42.82 14.56 2.95
N ARG A 706 -43.16 13.80 4.02
CA ARG A 706 -44.52 13.28 4.24
C ARG A 706 -45.50 14.38 4.70
N GLU A 707 -45.02 15.41 5.40
CA GLU A 707 -45.87 16.51 5.87
C GLU A 707 -46.24 17.49 4.75
N GLY A 708 -45.42 17.59 3.69
CA GLY A 708 -45.68 18.45 2.53
C GLY A 708 -46.67 17.88 1.50
N SER A 709 -46.96 16.57 1.53
CA SER A 709 -47.90 15.92 0.60
C SER A 709 -49.26 15.59 1.22
N GLY A 710 -49.50 15.98 2.47
CA GLY A 710 -50.77 15.80 3.18
C GLY A 710 -51.73 16.99 3.08
N GLY A 711 -51.39 18.00 2.29
CA GLY A 711 -52.19 19.21 2.07
C GLY A 711 -52.25 19.56 0.59
N ALA A 712 -52.95 18.74 -0.20
CA ALA A 712 -53.52 19.11 -1.49
C ALA A 712 -54.80 18.29 -1.70
#